data_AF-A0A242M636-F1
#
_entry.id   AF-A0A242M636-F1
#
_cell.length_a   1.000
_cell.length_b   1.000
_cell.length_c   1.000
_cell.angle_alpha   90.00
_cell.angle_beta   90.00
_cell.angle_gamma   90.00
#
_symmetry.space_group_name_H-M   'P 1'
#
loop_
_entity.id
_entity.type
_entity.pdbx_description
1 polymer ?
#
loop_
_entity_poly.entity_id
_entity_poly.type
_entity_poly.pdbx_seq_one_letter_code
_entity_poly.pdbx_strand_id
1 'polypeptide(L)'
;MMKYLRLLPVAAATMLATFGVQNAQAQSSITISGTQYKLCGQENDNCTFSGTGSVVFGAVPPNAPSSMLTSPRTFSNGVGCYVGAVSQSDPAYGYGKSCWVSLAAASTPPATSTPAPSKPATTPTAPATTTPVTSTPTPTAPATTTPSTPATTPTTTPSTSTPTPTTSAITCGSPTQTAGGSGSGLISADTPTTDGLRIFQNNVPFKLAITTNSPAADTVVWSVADSNGSIKTQGSFPVKSGAQTNSISCTSTWSGYGALTATLQSHGGTLPSSGTRPMGIATFGVLPNLSSVLGTVTYAHQDQHRFGMQGFNGNIAALRALGISWTIDDRQVSAMEPNGPDTYTPSVNDLDPFYKTNPDQMRIVRLDGLPAWDSKTGQFNDSYYAPSNMPEFQRFMAKVGTDTSLIRAANYPNQQKNYYQVTWEPSLGWADSDANFVAMYKAAYEGIHSTDPNAVVMGTGNPFAANCDTCTTGYLKKFGALGLWNYIDAVSTHGYWNAGTFPAHPPELQDSDPDPANQANALDNQMTQLRAVMQAGKPNMKLFFTEAGVSYDPGLNYGPTVPSANQLFAHAAVGARAHIITLGGGAQVTTLFFGPDYPGEVGYGSFFDLNNAQGSFGATNLSPKPEAMAFATMTRALDGTNTLGRVIGTPSGTFAYAFQQLGNGKVVTAAWTHSNAQWPATGGQYSQTYTSTYSLQVDNAGTSGNVTKIDGYGNVSTVPYTNGKATLTLTEVPQYIVSNNATVAKANSTVPVGYTGQ
;
A
#
# COMPACT_ATOMS: atom_id res chain seq x y z
N MET A 1 43.42 22.84 -12.54
CA MET A 1 44.46 21.79 -12.52
C MET A 1 44.24 20.94 -11.27
N MET A 2 44.06 19.62 -11.41
CA MET A 2 43.95 18.58 -10.35
C MET A 2 43.68 18.99 -8.88
N LYS A 3 42.49 18.66 -8.37
CA LYS A 3 42.24 17.67 -7.29
C LYS A 3 40.78 17.78 -6.79
N TYR A 4 39.99 16.73 -7.01
CA TYR A 4 39.04 16.12 -6.07
C TYR A 4 38.42 14.90 -6.77
N LEU A 5 39.21 13.81 -6.80
CA LEU A 5 38.83 12.54 -7.41
C LEU A 5 38.61 11.52 -6.29
N ARG A 6 37.35 11.36 -5.86
CA ARG A 6 36.81 10.27 -5.02
C ARG A 6 35.35 10.59 -4.65
N LEU A 7 34.40 10.14 -5.48
CA LEU A 7 33.00 9.88 -5.14
C LEU A 7 32.28 9.24 -6.34
N LEU A 8 32.54 7.95 -6.51
CA LEU A 8 31.86 6.93 -7.33
C LEU A 8 32.61 5.63 -6.97
N PRO A 9 31.94 4.56 -6.51
CA PRO A 9 30.70 4.05 -7.08
C PRO A 9 29.58 3.76 -6.04
N VAL A 10 28.45 4.47 -6.14
CA VAL A 10 27.16 4.02 -5.55
C VAL A 10 25.99 4.15 -6.55
N ALA A 11 26.19 4.86 -7.67
CA ALA A 11 25.21 4.99 -8.77
C ALA A 11 25.09 3.74 -9.66
N ALA A 12 25.13 2.54 -9.07
CA ALA A 12 25.15 1.25 -9.78
C ALA A 12 24.03 0.27 -9.36
N ALA A 13 23.09 0.70 -8.51
CA ALA A 13 21.96 -0.10 -8.05
C ALA A 13 20.58 0.34 -8.61
N THR A 14 20.50 1.50 -9.25
CA THR A 14 19.24 2.11 -9.76
C THR A 14 19.25 2.43 -11.26
N MET A 15 20.26 1.99 -12.00
CA MET A 15 20.27 2.03 -13.48
C MET A 15 20.56 0.66 -14.09
N LEU A 16 19.62 -0.26 -13.94
CA LEU A 16 19.45 -1.41 -14.84
C LEU A 16 18.02 -1.98 -14.84
N ALA A 17 17.04 -1.10 -14.67
CA ALA A 17 15.66 -1.31 -15.15
C ALA A 17 15.45 -0.56 -16.46
N THR A 18 16.37 -0.75 -17.42
CA THR A 18 16.07 -0.46 -18.81
C THR A 18 14.90 -1.35 -19.22
N PHE A 19 13.71 -0.78 -19.41
CA PHE A 19 12.67 -1.36 -20.26
C PHE A 19 13.12 -1.33 -21.73
N GLY A 20 14.25 -1.98 -22.01
CA GLY A 20 14.38 -2.63 -23.28
C GLY A 20 13.32 -3.73 -23.27
N VAL A 21 12.38 -3.65 -24.20
CA VAL A 21 11.68 -4.85 -24.67
C VAL A 21 12.78 -5.75 -25.21
N GLN A 22 13.30 -6.64 -24.34
CA GLN A 22 14.06 -7.77 -24.81
C GLN A 22 13.07 -8.54 -25.68
N ASN A 23 13.30 -8.50 -26.99
CA ASN A 23 12.74 -9.47 -27.91
C ASN A 23 13.26 -10.84 -27.48
N ALA A 24 12.59 -11.44 -26.51
CA ALA A 24 12.79 -12.81 -26.11
C ALA A 24 12.46 -13.64 -27.34
N GLN A 25 13.50 -14.13 -28.02
CA GLN A 25 13.30 -14.93 -29.23
C GLN A 25 12.42 -16.12 -28.86
N ALA A 26 11.32 -16.28 -29.58
CA ALA A 26 10.32 -17.29 -29.31
C ALA A 26 10.98 -18.68 -29.19
N GLN A 27 10.78 -19.35 -28.05
CA GLN A 27 11.38 -20.65 -27.80
C GLN A 27 10.93 -21.64 -28.88
N SER A 28 11.84 -22.41 -29.46
CA SER A 28 11.52 -23.35 -30.55
C SER A 28 10.53 -24.46 -30.13
N SER A 29 10.49 -24.77 -28.84
CA SER A 29 9.51 -25.68 -28.23
C SER A 29 9.29 -25.36 -26.76
N ILE A 30 8.08 -25.60 -26.27
CA ILE A 30 7.68 -25.40 -24.86
C ILE A 30 6.93 -26.62 -24.33
N THR A 31 6.87 -26.76 -23.00
CA THR A 31 6.15 -27.86 -22.33
C THR A 31 5.10 -27.31 -21.39
N ILE A 32 3.83 -27.68 -21.60
CA ILE A 32 2.69 -27.23 -20.80
C ILE A 32 1.99 -28.47 -20.27
N SER A 33 1.87 -28.60 -18.95
CA SER A 33 1.21 -29.74 -18.27
C SER A 33 1.69 -31.12 -18.74
N GLY A 34 2.97 -31.25 -19.10
CA GLY A 34 3.59 -32.47 -19.61
C GLY A 34 3.50 -32.70 -21.12
N THR A 35 2.76 -31.87 -21.87
CA THR A 35 2.68 -31.93 -23.34
C THR A 35 3.67 -30.96 -23.98
N GLN A 36 4.45 -31.42 -24.96
CA GLN A 36 5.37 -30.60 -25.74
C GLN A 36 4.67 -29.95 -26.95
N TYR A 37 4.85 -28.63 -27.11
CA TYR A 37 4.38 -27.86 -28.26
C TYR A 37 5.58 -27.28 -29.01
N LYS A 38 5.48 -27.15 -30.34
CA LYS A 38 6.54 -26.60 -31.22
C LYS A 38 6.10 -25.28 -31.82
N LEU A 39 7.02 -24.31 -31.92
CA LEU A 39 6.76 -22.99 -32.51
C LEU A 39 6.24 -23.16 -33.95
N CYS A 40 5.12 -22.52 -34.28
CA CYS A 40 4.48 -22.61 -35.60
C CYS A 40 4.24 -21.26 -36.29
N GLY A 41 4.28 -20.14 -35.57
CA GLY A 41 4.15 -18.78 -36.11
C GLY A 41 4.42 -17.72 -35.06
N GLN A 42 4.86 -16.53 -35.47
CA GLN A 42 4.95 -15.35 -34.61
C GLN A 42 3.60 -14.62 -34.52
N GLU A 43 3.47 -13.67 -33.60
CA GLU A 43 2.32 -12.78 -33.54
C GLU A 43 2.06 -12.09 -34.90
N ASN A 44 0.83 -12.17 -35.37
CA ASN A 44 0.33 -11.74 -36.68
C ASN A 44 0.74 -12.58 -37.91
N ASP A 45 1.55 -13.64 -37.75
CA ASP A 45 1.81 -14.64 -38.80
C ASP A 45 0.76 -15.78 -38.83
N ASN A 46 0.96 -16.81 -39.66
CA ASN A 46 0.14 -18.03 -39.68
C ASN A 46 0.85 -19.22 -39.01
N CYS A 47 0.25 -19.77 -37.94
CA CYS A 47 0.63 -21.04 -37.35
C CYS A 47 0.29 -22.18 -38.33
N THR A 48 1.29 -22.72 -39.01
CA THR A 48 1.09 -23.66 -40.13
C THR A 48 1.33 -25.11 -39.73
N PHE A 49 0.34 -25.98 -39.93
CA PHE A 49 0.43 -27.43 -39.73
C PHE A 49 -0.65 -28.19 -40.51
N SER A 50 -0.49 -29.50 -40.69
CA SER A 50 -1.45 -30.38 -41.37
C SER A 50 -2.22 -31.26 -40.39
N GLY A 51 -3.52 -31.47 -40.63
CA GLY A 51 -4.38 -32.27 -39.76
C GLY A 51 -4.84 -31.49 -38.52
N THR A 52 -5.19 -32.21 -37.45
CA THR A 52 -5.71 -31.64 -36.20
C THR A 52 -4.59 -31.35 -35.20
N GLY A 53 -4.46 -30.08 -34.79
CA GLY A 53 -3.44 -29.61 -33.87
C GLY A 53 -4.02 -28.81 -32.72
N SER A 54 -3.46 -29.00 -31.53
CA SER A 54 -3.74 -28.19 -30.35
C SER A 54 -2.74 -27.03 -30.30
N VAL A 55 -3.22 -25.79 -30.36
CA VAL A 55 -2.41 -24.57 -30.43
C VAL A 55 -2.58 -23.76 -29.15
N VAL A 56 -1.48 -23.23 -28.65
CA VAL A 56 -1.41 -22.22 -27.58
C VAL A 56 -0.80 -20.94 -28.13
N PHE A 57 -1.24 -19.81 -27.60
CA PHE A 57 -0.79 -18.47 -28.00
C PHE A 57 -0.40 -17.65 -26.77
N GLY A 58 0.61 -16.78 -26.89
CA GLY A 58 1.02 -15.87 -25.83
C GLY A 58 2.54 -15.71 -25.75
N ALA A 59 3.05 -15.39 -24.55
CA ALA A 59 4.47 -15.14 -24.30
C ALA A 59 5.08 -16.19 -23.36
N VAL A 60 6.39 -16.40 -23.49
CA VAL A 60 7.18 -17.39 -22.71
C VAL A 60 8.43 -16.71 -22.15
N PRO A 61 8.28 -15.77 -21.18
CA PRO A 61 9.42 -15.08 -20.59
C PRO A 61 10.21 -16.03 -19.65
N PRO A 62 11.52 -15.79 -19.43
CA PRO A 62 12.38 -16.70 -18.67
C PRO A 62 11.94 -16.97 -17.21
N ASN A 63 11.16 -16.06 -16.63
CA ASN A 63 10.65 -16.11 -15.26
C ASN A 63 9.22 -16.68 -15.12
N ALA A 64 8.50 -16.88 -16.22
CA ALA A 64 7.08 -17.29 -16.19
C ALA A 64 6.64 -18.07 -17.46
N PRO A 65 7.23 -19.24 -17.77
CA PRO A 65 7.17 -19.87 -19.09
C PRO A 65 5.80 -20.47 -19.51
N SER A 66 4.75 -20.35 -18.70
CA SER A 66 3.42 -20.89 -19.05
C SER A 66 2.22 -20.11 -18.50
N SER A 67 2.41 -19.10 -17.66
CA SER A 67 1.31 -18.31 -17.08
C SER A 67 0.77 -17.23 -18.02
N MET A 68 1.48 -16.94 -19.11
CA MET A 68 1.13 -15.93 -20.12
C MET A 68 0.72 -16.57 -21.46
N LEU A 69 0.17 -17.78 -21.38
CA LEU A 69 -0.29 -18.57 -22.53
C LEU A 69 -1.79 -18.85 -22.41
N THR A 70 -2.49 -18.89 -23.54
CA THR A 70 -3.87 -19.39 -23.59
C THR A 70 -3.95 -20.83 -23.14
N SER A 71 -5.13 -21.25 -22.64
CA SER A 71 -5.48 -22.66 -22.66
C SER A 71 -5.37 -23.23 -24.09
N PRO A 72 -4.93 -24.50 -24.28
CA PRO A 72 -4.79 -25.06 -25.62
C PRO A 72 -6.14 -25.15 -26.35
N ARG A 73 -6.17 -24.74 -27.61
CA ARG A 73 -7.36 -24.79 -28.48
C ARG A 73 -7.08 -25.58 -29.75
N THR A 74 -8.06 -26.35 -30.19
CA THR A 74 -7.90 -27.26 -31.35
C THR A 74 -8.27 -26.57 -32.65
N PHE A 75 -7.39 -26.65 -33.65
CA PHE A 75 -7.61 -26.15 -35.01
C PHE A 75 -7.22 -27.22 -36.05
N SER A 76 -7.67 -27.03 -37.28
CA SER A 76 -7.45 -27.97 -38.39
C SER A 76 -6.75 -27.26 -39.55
N ASN A 77 -5.63 -27.82 -40.01
CA ASN A 77 -4.84 -27.30 -41.14
C ASN A 77 -4.28 -25.88 -40.95
N GLY A 78 -3.94 -25.51 -39.71
CA GLY A 78 -3.34 -24.21 -39.35
C GLY A 78 -4.33 -23.22 -38.71
N VAL A 79 -3.80 -22.07 -38.26
CA VAL A 79 -4.57 -20.93 -37.71
C VAL A 79 -3.75 -19.64 -37.79
N GLY A 80 -4.39 -18.48 -37.98
CA GLY A 80 -3.74 -17.18 -37.84
C GLY A 80 -3.31 -16.92 -36.39
N CYS A 81 -2.09 -16.41 -36.17
CA CYS A 81 -1.47 -16.32 -34.85
C CYS A 81 -1.68 -14.94 -34.18
N TYR A 82 -2.92 -14.64 -33.82
CA TYR A 82 -3.29 -13.35 -33.22
C TYR A 82 -4.52 -13.46 -32.30
N VAL A 83 -4.75 -12.43 -31.49
CA VAL A 83 -5.96 -12.26 -30.67
C VAL A 83 -7.16 -12.08 -31.60
N GLY A 84 -8.21 -12.88 -31.38
CA GLY A 84 -9.36 -13.03 -32.27
C GLY A 84 -9.37 -14.40 -32.97
N ALA A 85 -8.21 -14.92 -33.36
CA ALA A 85 -8.07 -16.25 -33.97
C ALA A 85 -7.76 -17.33 -32.91
N VAL A 86 -6.62 -17.22 -32.23
CA VAL A 86 -6.18 -18.23 -31.23
C VAL A 86 -6.69 -17.92 -29.83
N SER A 87 -6.96 -16.67 -29.49
CA SER A 87 -7.52 -16.24 -28.20
C SER A 87 -8.71 -15.30 -28.36
N GLN A 88 -9.52 -15.12 -27.33
CA GLN A 88 -10.54 -14.04 -27.25
C GLN A 88 -10.04 -12.78 -26.53
N SER A 89 -8.96 -12.89 -25.76
CA SER A 89 -8.28 -11.80 -25.06
C SER A 89 -6.77 -11.92 -25.24
N ASP A 90 -6.00 -10.85 -25.01
CA ASP A 90 -4.54 -10.95 -25.00
C ASP A 90 -4.07 -11.67 -23.71
N PRO A 91 -3.45 -12.87 -23.79
CA PRO A 91 -2.94 -13.59 -22.62
C PRO A 91 -1.62 -13.01 -22.08
N ALA A 92 -1.00 -12.09 -22.81
CA ALA A 92 0.33 -11.55 -22.53
C ALA A 92 0.45 -10.08 -23.00
N TYR A 93 -0.48 -9.24 -22.55
CA TYR A 93 -0.51 -7.81 -22.88
C TYR A 93 0.83 -7.13 -22.56
N GLY A 94 1.36 -6.36 -23.52
CA GLY A 94 2.67 -5.71 -23.42
C GLY A 94 3.88 -6.59 -23.79
N TYR A 95 3.68 -7.87 -24.12
CA TYR A 95 4.75 -8.79 -24.55
C TYR A 95 4.56 -9.19 -26.02
N GLY A 96 5.67 -9.45 -26.71
CA GLY A 96 5.67 -10.07 -28.03
C GLY A 96 5.26 -11.54 -27.92
N LYS A 97 4.29 -11.97 -28.75
CA LYS A 97 3.65 -13.28 -28.65
C LYS A 97 4.04 -14.21 -29.81
N SER A 98 3.76 -15.50 -29.63
CA SER A 98 3.88 -16.50 -30.67
C SER A 98 2.84 -17.61 -30.49
N CYS A 99 2.79 -18.52 -31.46
CA CYS A 99 1.96 -19.72 -31.39
C CYS A 99 2.82 -20.98 -31.37
N TRP A 100 2.43 -21.94 -30.53
CA TRP A 100 3.02 -23.28 -30.51
C TRP A 100 1.94 -24.34 -30.69
N VAL A 101 2.23 -25.37 -31.48
CA VAL A 101 1.30 -26.48 -31.80
C VAL A 101 1.81 -27.83 -31.28
N SER A 102 0.90 -28.63 -30.75
CA SER A 102 1.05 -30.06 -30.50
C SER A 102 0.09 -30.83 -31.41
N LEU A 103 0.61 -31.73 -32.24
CA LEU A 103 -0.19 -32.55 -33.16
C LEU A 103 -0.61 -33.86 -32.48
N ALA A 104 -1.85 -34.29 -32.73
CA ALA A 104 -2.27 -35.62 -32.29
C ALA A 104 -1.49 -36.70 -33.05
N ALA A 105 -0.88 -37.64 -32.33
CA ALA A 105 -0.18 -38.76 -32.95
C ALA A 105 -1.18 -39.63 -33.73
N ALA A 106 -0.86 -39.95 -34.99
CA ALA A 106 -1.69 -40.82 -35.81
C ALA A 106 -1.80 -42.22 -35.17
N SER A 107 -3.02 -42.63 -34.83
CA SER A 107 -3.29 -43.91 -34.18
C SER A 107 -2.91 -45.08 -35.11
N THR A 108 -1.89 -45.84 -34.73
CA THR A 108 -1.56 -47.11 -35.37
C THR A 108 -2.36 -48.24 -34.68
N PRO A 109 -2.95 -49.21 -35.41
CA PRO A 109 -3.83 -50.23 -34.80
C PRO A 109 -3.13 -51.17 -33.79
N PRO A 110 -3.87 -51.76 -32.83
CA PRO A 110 -3.29 -52.49 -31.70
C PRO A 110 -2.89 -53.94 -32.02
N ALA A 111 -1.86 -54.44 -31.34
CA ALA A 111 -1.46 -55.86 -31.35
C ALA A 111 -1.24 -56.41 -29.92
N THR A 112 -2.15 -57.31 -29.52
CA THR A 112 -2.01 -58.51 -28.66
C THR A 112 -1.04 -58.59 -27.46
N SER A 113 -1.56 -59.18 -26.37
CA SER A 113 -0.93 -59.53 -25.08
C SER A 113 0.10 -60.68 -25.12
N THR A 114 0.99 -60.81 -24.12
CA THR A 114 0.97 -61.75 -22.93
C THR A 114 2.22 -61.46 -22.01
N PRO A 115 2.71 -62.27 -21.01
CA PRO A 115 2.79 -61.82 -19.60
C PRO A 115 4.20 -61.73 -18.92
N ALA A 116 4.20 -61.36 -17.62
CA ALA A 116 5.35 -61.17 -16.71
C ALA A 116 6.10 -62.48 -16.29
N PRO A 117 7.31 -62.44 -15.66
CA PRO A 117 7.56 -62.00 -14.25
C PRO A 117 8.83 -61.07 -14.14
N SER A 118 9.58 -60.82 -13.03
CA SER A 118 9.69 -61.38 -11.65
C SER A 118 10.29 -60.38 -10.58
N LYS A 119 10.65 -60.91 -9.39
CA LYS A 119 11.49 -60.40 -8.25
C LYS A 119 12.62 -61.48 -8.02
N PRO A 120 13.64 -61.46 -7.09
CA PRO A 120 13.84 -60.61 -5.90
C PRO A 120 15.29 -60.33 -5.35
N ALA A 121 15.33 -59.78 -4.11
CA ALA A 121 16.37 -59.88 -3.04
C ALA A 121 17.51 -58.79 -3.02
N THR A 122 18.18 -58.42 -1.90
CA THR A 122 18.08 -58.82 -0.46
C THR A 122 18.57 -57.73 0.54
N THR A 123 18.18 -57.83 1.83
CA THR A 123 18.74 -57.23 3.07
C THR A 123 20.04 -58.02 3.54
N PRO A 124 20.77 -57.83 4.70
CA PRO A 124 20.37 -57.26 6.03
C PRO A 124 21.44 -56.65 7.02
N THR A 125 20.96 -56.24 8.22
CA THR A 125 21.56 -56.28 9.61
C THR A 125 22.66 -55.31 10.14
N ALA A 126 22.26 -54.42 11.10
CA ALA A 126 22.60 -54.24 12.56
C ALA A 126 23.97 -54.76 13.17
N PRO A 127 24.42 -54.42 14.44
CA PRO A 127 23.64 -54.13 15.66
C PRO A 127 24.20 -53.10 16.73
N ALA A 128 23.59 -53.13 17.93
CA ALA A 128 23.62 -52.27 19.16
C ALA A 128 24.99 -52.08 19.91
N THR A 129 25.16 -51.41 21.08
CA THR A 129 24.50 -51.66 22.41
C THR A 129 24.84 -50.62 23.55
N THR A 130 23.86 -50.28 24.42
CA THR A 130 23.86 -49.92 25.90
C THR A 130 24.65 -48.76 26.61
N THR A 131 23.91 -47.78 27.19
CA THR A 131 23.65 -47.40 28.66
C THR A 131 24.73 -47.54 29.80
N PRO A 132 24.55 -47.02 31.08
CA PRO A 132 23.45 -46.26 31.77
C PRO A 132 23.84 -45.13 32.84
N VAL A 133 22.83 -44.66 33.63
CA VAL A 133 22.82 -43.97 35.00
C VAL A 133 23.33 -42.50 35.14
N THR A 134 22.90 -41.57 36.04
CA THR A 134 22.00 -41.51 37.25
C THR A 134 21.43 -40.07 37.51
N SER A 135 20.55 -39.87 38.50
CA SER A 135 19.93 -38.60 39.00
C SER A 135 20.50 -38.12 40.39
N THR A 136 20.07 -37.09 41.15
CA THR A 136 18.77 -36.35 41.20
C THR A 136 18.82 -34.78 41.41
N PRO A 137 18.72 -34.10 42.59
CA PRO A 137 17.92 -32.85 42.66
C PRO A 137 18.56 -31.55 43.26
N THR A 138 17.74 -30.49 43.18
CA THR A 138 17.78 -29.09 43.68
C THR A 138 18.25 -28.83 45.13
N PRO A 139 18.63 -27.58 45.44
CA PRO A 139 18.06 -26.92 46.64
C PRO A 139 17.57 -25.47 46.42
N THR A 140 16.55 -25.08 47.21
CA THR A 140 15.89 -23.75 47.25
C THR A 140 16.16 -23.06 48.59
N ALA A 141 16.40 -21.74 48.62
CA ALA A 141 16.29 -20.86 49.80
C ALA A 141 16.38 -19.37 49.40
N PRO A 142 16.00 -18.40 50.26
CA PRO A 142 14.71 -18.31 50.97
C PRO A 142 14.07 -16.90 50.84
N ALA A 143 12.81 -16.76 51.27
CA ALA A 143 12.11 -15.48 51.33
C ALA A 143 12.53 -14.63 52.54
N THR A 144 12.41 -13.29 52.43
CA THR A 144 12.65 -12.33 53.53
C THR A 144 11.44 -11.42 53.74
N THR A 145 11.16 -11.08 54.99
CA THR A 145 9.91 -10.42 55.43
C THR A 145 9.99 -8.89 55.54
N THR A 146 8.83 -8.26 55.45
CA THR A 146 8.57 -6.81 55.53
C THR A 146 8.86 -6.21 56.91
N PRO A 147 9.06 -4.87 56.98
CA PRO A 147 8.39 -4.08 58.01
C PRO A 147 7.50 -2.96 57.43
N SER A 148 6.38 -2.68 58.12
CA SER A 148 5.40 -1.64 57.78
C SER A 148 5.50 -0.43 58.73
N THR A 149 5.16 0.76 58.23
CA THR A 149 4.98 2.01 59.03
C THR A 149 3.99 2.94 58.29
N PRO A 150 3.38 3.96 58.94
CA PRO A 150 1.91 4.01 59.00
C PRO A 150 1.25 5.01 58.04
N ALA A 151 -0.05 4.81 57.81
CA ALA A 151 -0.89 5.65 56.96
C ALA A 151 -1.21 7.02 57.58
N THR A 152 -1.12 8.07 56.76
CA THR A 152 -1.70 9.39 57.02
C THR A 152 -2.94 9.60 56.15
N THR A 153 -4.09 9.82 56.78
CA THR A 153 -5.39 10.03 56.11
C THR A 153 -5.50 11.41 55.44
N PRO A 154 -5.78 11.50 54.13
CA PRO A 154 -6.21 12.73 53.48
C PRO A 154 -7.74 12.86 53.47
N THR A 155 -8.23 14.07 53.73
CA THR A 155 -9.65 14.42 53.85
C THR A 155 -10.45 14.18 52.56
N THR A 156 -11.63 13.57 52.69
CA THR A 156 -12.54 13.32 51.56
C THR A 156 -13.18 14.60 51.04
N THR A 157 -12.93 14.92 49.76
CA THR A 157 -13.75 15.85 48.95
C THR A 157 -14.45 15.03 47.86
N PRO A 158 -15.74 15.25 47.53
CA PRO A 158 -16.45 14.34 46.63
C PRO A 158 -15.88 14.39 45.21
N SER A 159 -15.43 13.24 44.68
CA SER A 159 -15.09 13.16 43.26
C SER A 159 -16.37 12.95 42.44
N THR A 160 -16.58 13.80 41.45
CA THR A 160 -17.49 13.47 40.33
C THR A 160 -16.86 12.31 39.56
N SER A 161 -17.53 11.16 39.56
CA SER A 161 -17.04 9.94 38.93
C SER A 161 -16.98 10.08 37.39
N THR A 162 -15.87 10.57 36.87
CA THR A 162 -15.50 10.39 35.47
C THR A 162 -15.28 8.89 35.25
N PRO A 163 -15.90 8.26 34.24
CA PRO A 163 -15.73 6.83 34.01
C PRO A 163 -14.27 6.50 33.72
N THR A 164 -13.68 5.61 34.53
CA THR A 164 -12.37 5.02 34.24
C THR A 164 -12.43 4.36 32.86
N PRO A 165 -11.49 4.67 31.93
CA PRO A 165 -11.45 4.00 30.64
C PRO A 165 -11.34 2.49 30.84
N THR A 166 -12.34 1.74 30.42
CA THR A 166 -12.23 0.29 30.29
C THR A 166 -11.11 -0.03 29.31
N THR A 167 -10.14 -0.82 29.74
CA THR A 167 -9.03 -1.26 28.88
C THR A 167 -9.59 -1.99 27.67
N SER A 168 -9.34 -1.46 26.47
CA SER A 168 -9.71 -2.10 25.21
C SER A 168 -9.15 -3.53 25.14
N ALA A 169 -9.99 -4.49 24.76
CA ALA A 169 -9.67 -5.91 24.82
C ALA A 169 -10.25 -6.71 23.65
N ILE A 170 -9.70 -7.90 23.41
CA ILE A 170 -10.28 -8.93 22.55
C ILE A 170 -10.82 -10.05 23.45
N THR A 171 -12.13 -10.25 23.46
CA THR A 171 -12.78 -11.34 24.20
C THR A 171 -13.16 -12.45 23.24
N CYS A 172 -12.78 -13.69 23.56
CA CYS A 172 -13.07 -14.88 22.75
C CYS A 172 -13.73 -15.96 23.60
N GLY A 173 -14.71 -16.67 23.02
CA GLY A 173 -15.41 -17.77 23.66
C GLY A 173 -14.73 -19.13 23.46
N SER A 174 -15.37 -20.20 23.94
CA SER A 174 -14.94 -21.58 23.66
C SER A 174 -15.07 -21.92 22.16
N PRO A 175 -14.19 -22.78 21.61
CA PRO A 175 -14.26 -23.18 20.21
C PRO A 175 -15.42 -24.15 19.93
N THR A 176 -16.13 -23.93 18.83
CA THR A 176 -16.96 -24.96 18.19
C THR A 176 -16.07 -25.82 17.30
N GLN A 177 -16.00 -27.12 17.59
CA GLN A 177 -15.19 -28.08 16.84
C GLN A 177 -16.02 -28.84 15.81
N THR A 178 -15.62 -28.82 14.55
CA THR A 178 -16.23 -29.60 13.46
C THR A 178 -15.20 -30.58 12.90
N ALA A 179 -15.59 -31.84 12.70
CA ALA A 179 -14.72 -32.84 12.10
C ALA A 179 -14.49 -32.55 10.61
N GLY A 180 -13.28 -32.81 10.12
CA GLY A 180 -12.85 -32.49 8.75
C GLY A 180 -12.31 -31.07 8.59
N GLY A 181 -11.99 -30.73 7.35
CA GLY A 181 -11.34 -29.47 6.95
C GLY A 181 -10.12 -29.71 6.06
N SER A 182 -9.85 -28.79 5.14
CA SER A 182 -8.70 -28.81 4.25
C SER A 182 -7.56 -27.96 4.82
N GLY A 183 -6.94 -28.44 5.91
CA GLY A 183 -5.76 -27.81 6.50
C GLY A 183 -4.50 -28.07 5.68
N SER A 184 -3.60 -27.09 5.61
CA SER A 184 -2.24 -27.29 5.09
C SER A 184 -1.29 -27.53 6.26
N GLY A 185 -0.61 -28.68 6.26
CA GLY A 185 0.25 -29.12 7.36
C GLY A 185 -0.52 -29.64 8.59
N LEU A 186 0.13 -29.59 9.76
CA LEU A 186 -0.45 -30.02 11.05
C LEU A 186 -1.45 -29.01 11.63
N ILE A 187 -1.27 -27.72 11.33
CA ILE A 187 -2.10 -26.63 11.84
C ILE A 187 -2.06 -25.43 10.90
N SER A 188 -3.24 -24.85 10.61
CA SER A 188 -3.40 -23.64 9.80
C SER A 188 -4.50 -22.75 10.38
N ALA A 189 -4.48 -21.45 10.12
CA ALA A 189 -5.49 -20.52 10.62
C ALA A 189 -5.85 -19.43 9.61
N ASP A 190 -7.10 -18.94 9.70
CA ASP A 190 -7.60 -17.79 8.96
C ASP A 190 -8.76 -17.11 9.74
N THR A 191 -9.16 -15.92 9.30
CA THR A 191 -10.30 -15.16 9.85
C THR A 191 -11.21 -14.65 8.71
N PRO A 192 -11.71 -15.52 7.82
CA PRO A 192 -12.25 -15.11 6.53
C PRO A 192 -13.47 -14.19 6.66
N THR A 193 -13.45 -13.10 5.88
CA THR A 193 -14.59 -12.20 5.64
C THR A 193 -15.16 -12.45 4.24
N THR A 194 -16.42 -12.08 4.01
CA THR A 194 -17.10 -12.26 2.71
C THR A 194 -16.54 -11.37 1.60
N ASP A 195 -15.89 -10.26 1.97
CA ASP A 195 -15.19 -9.34 1.07
C ASP A 195 -13.70 -9.74 0.83
N GLY A 196 -13.22 -10.80 1.48
CA GLY A 196 -11.85 -11.28 1.32
C GLY A 196 -10.78 -10.48 2.07
N LEU A 197 -11.11 -9.48 2.89
CA LEU A 197 -10.13 -8.58 3.52
C LEU A 197 -9.54 -9.03 4.86
N ARG A 198 -10.25 -9.86 5.65
CA ARG A 198 -9.97 -10.10 7.08
C ARG A 198 -9.93 -8.79 7.91
N ILE A 199 -10.82 -7.86 7.60
CA ILE A 199 -11.02 -6.63 8.37
C ILE A 199 -12.42 -6.62 9.00
N PHE A 200 -12.48 -6.28 10.29
CA PHE A 200 -13.70 -6.26 11.09
C PHE A 200 -13.96 -4.87 11.67
N GLN A 201 -15.23 -4.56 11.95
CA GLN A 201 -15.60 -3.34 12.66
C GLN A 201 -15.37 -3.49 14.17
N ASN A 202 -15.02 -2.40 14.87
CA ASN A 202 -14.93 -2.41 16.33
C ASN A 202 -16.25 -2.86 16.96
N ASN A 203 -16.15 -3.68 18.00
CA ASN A 203 -17.26 -4.26 18.77
C ASN A 203 -18.26 -5.12 17.96
N VAL A 204 -17.89 -5.54 16.74
CA VAL A 204 -18.66 -6.53 15.95
C VAL A 204 -18.04 -7.93 16.13
N PRO A 205 -18.85 -8.99 16.29
CA PRO A 205 -18.33 -10.34 16.39
C PRO A 205 -17.61 -10.82 15.12
N PHE A 206 -16.49 -11.51 15.32
CA PHE A 206 -15.70 -12.15 14.27
C PHE A 206 -15.27 -13.56 14.69
N LYS A 207 -14.65 -14.32 13.78
CA LYS A 207 -14.24 -15.70 14.05
C LYS A 207 -12.76 -15.91 13.77
N LEU A 208 -12.08 -16.60 14.69
CA LEU A 208 -10.82 -17.26 14.41
C LEU A 208 -11.12 -18.71 13.99
N ALA A 209 -10.69 -19.11 12.80
CA ALA A 209 -10.78 -20.49 12.34
C ALA A 209 -9.39 -21.13 12.43
N ILE A 210 -9.22 -22.12 13.30
CA ILE A 210 -7.98 -22.89 13.45
C ILE A 210 -8.26 -24.33 13.01
N THR A 211 -7.66 -24.73 11.89
CA THR A 211 -7.77 -26.09 11.36
C THR A 211 -6.54 -26.90 11.79
N THR A 212 -6.76 -28.03 12.44
CA THR A 212 -5.72 -28.96 12.89
C THR A 212 -5.82 -30.27 12.13
N ASN A 213 -4.69 -30.94 11.90
CA ASN A 213 -4.60 -32.31 11.42
C ASN A 213 -3.62 -33.10 12.29
N SER A 214 -4.01 -33.31 13.56
CA SER A 214 -3.11 -33.85 14.59
C SER A 214 -2.99 -35.38 14.48
N PRO A 215 -1.79 -35.98 14.60
CA PRO A 215 -1.63 -37.44 14.53
C PRO A 215 -2.23 -38.17 15.74
N ALA A 216 -2.31 -37.51 16.90
CA ALA A 216 -2.94 -37.99 18.12
C ALA A 216 -3.85 -36.90 18.74
N ALA A 217 -4.56 -37.21 19.83
CA ALA A 217 -5.20 -36.15 20.62
C ALA A 217 -4.13 -35.21 21.20
N ASP A 218 -4.38 -33.91 21.17
CA ASP A 218 -3.41 -32.87 21.57
C ASP A 218 -4.16 -31.62 22.08
N THR A 219 -3.43 -30.54 22.40
CA THR A 219 -3.98 -29.24 22.76
C THR A 219 -3.49 -28.18 21.78
N VAL A 220 -4.39 -27.41 21.19
CA VAL A 220 -4.03 -26.19 20.47
C VAL A 220 -3.68 -25.12 21.50
N VAL A 221 -2.55 -24.45 21.34
CA VAL A 221 -2.19 -23.21 22.03
C VAL A 221 -2.18 -22.10 20.99
N TRP A 222 -2.88 -20.99 21.25
CA TRP A 222 -3.04 -19.89 20.30
C TRP A 222 -2.96 -18.53 20.99
N SER A 223 -2.51 -17.51 20.25
CA SER A 223 -2.44 -16.12 20.74
C SER A 223 -2.64 -15.12 19.60
N VAL A 224 -3.11 -13.92 19.94
CA VAL A 224 -3.15 -12.76 19.04
C VAL A 224 -2.24 -11.68 19.61
N ALA A 225 -1.22 -11.30 18.86
CA ALA A 225 -0.32 -10.18 19.16
C ALA A 225 -0.69 -8.94 18.33
N ASP A 226 -0.35 -7.74 18.82
CA ASP A 226 -0.29 -6.53 17.99
C ASP A 226 1.03 -6.44 17.19
N SER A 227 1.19 -5.34 16.44
CA SER A 227 2.41 -5.04 15.67
C SER A 227 3.66 -4.82 16.53
N ASN A 228 3.52 -4.63 17.83
CA ASN A 228 4.62 -4.53 18.80
C ASN A 228 4.91 -5.86 19.51
N GLY A 229 4.21 -6.95 19.13
CA GLY A 229 4.32 -8.26 19.77
C GLY A 229 3.57 -8.39 21.11
N SER A 230 2.79 -7.37 21.51
CA SER A 230 2.02 -7.40 22.75
C SER A 230 0.78 -8.28 22.58
N ILE A 231 0.69 -9.37 23.34
CA ILE A 231 -0.45 -10.29 23.33
C ILE A 231 -1.71 -9.56 23.82
N LYS A 232 -2.76 -9.54 22.98
CA LYS A 232 -4.07 -8.95 23.27
C LYS A 232 -5.09 -9.97 23.74
N THR A 233 -4.95 -11.21 23.30
CA THR A 233 -5.72 -12.36 23.79
C THR A 233 -4.99 -13.66 23.46
N GLN A 234 -5.28 -14.71 24.22
CA GLN A 234 -4.67 -16.04 24.05
C GLN A 234 -5.56 -17.09 24.69
N GLY A 235 -5.34 -18.35 24.32
CA GLY A 235 -6.02 -19.48 24.94
C GLY A 235 -5.48 -20.82 24.51
N SER A 236 -6.12 -21.87 25.02
CA SER A 236 -5.84 -23.25 24.62
C SER A 236 -7.10 -24.10 24.66
N PHE A 237 -7.13 -25.16 23.86
CA PHE A 237 -8.25 -26.11 23.83
C PHE A 237 -7.81 -27.49 23.33
N PRO A 238 -8.43 -28.59 23.83
CA PRO A 238 -8.11 -29.94 23.38
C PRO A 238 -8.66 -30.20 21.97
N VAL A 239 -7.90 -30.92 21.16
CA VAL A 239 -8.27 -31.44 19.84
C VAL A 239 -8.08 -32.96 19.78
N LYS A 240 -8.86 -33.62 18.94
CA LYS A 240 -8.74 -35.05 18.64
C LYS A 240 -7.70 -35.28 17.54
N SER A 241 -7.38 -36.54 17.29
CA SER A 241 -6.61 -36.93 16.10
C SER A 241 -7.41 -36.70 14.81
N GLY A 242 -6.69 -36.50 13.72
CA GLY A 242 -7.23 -36.23 12.38
C GLY A 242 -7.57 -34.76 12.14
N ALA A 243 -8.20 -34.52 10.98
CA ALA A 243 -8.61 -33.19 10.56
C ALA A 243 -9.79 -32.66 11.39
N GLN A 244 -9.66 -31.46 11.96
CA GLN A 244 -10.74 -30.72 12.62
C GLN A 244 -10.63 -29.23 12.30
N THR A 245 -11.77 -28.57 12.09
CA THR A 245 -11.89 -27.11 11.99
C THR A 245 -12.48 -26.57 13.28
N ASN A 246 -11.76 -25.69 13.97
CA ASN A 246 -12.13 -25.16 15.28
C ASN A 246 -12.45 -23.67 15.13
N SER A 247 -13.70 -23.29 15.33
CA SER A 247 -14.18 -21.90 15.20
C SER A 247 -14.33 -21.25 16.57
N ILE A 248 -13.52 -20.23 16.84
CA ILE A 248 -13.57 -19.41 18.06
C ILE A 248 -14.32 -18.13 17.73
N SER A 249 -15.43 -17.86 18.42
CA SER A 249 -16.15 -16.58 18.30
C SER A 249 -15.49 -15.52 19.18
N CYS A 250 -15.10 -14.39 18.60
CA CYS A 250 -14.45 -13.29 19.29
C CYS A 250 -15.21 -11.96 19.08
N THR A 251 -14.96 -10.97 19.93
CA THR A 251 -15.41 -9.58 19.77
C THR A 251 -14.33 -8.68 20.37
N SER A 252 -14.04 -7.55 19.73
CA SER A 252 -12.94 -6.66 20.12
C SER A 252 -13.41 -5.22 20.31
N THR A 253 -13.17 -4.67 21.49
CA THR A 253 -13.22 -3.22 21.73
C THR A 253 -11.87 -2.55 21.45
N TRP A 254 -10.81 -3.35 21.31
CA TRP A 254 -9.50 -2.94 20.80
C TRP A 254 -9.51 -2.83 19.26
N SER A 255 -8.72 -1.89 18.74
CA SER A 255 -8.58 -1.61 17.31
C SER A 255 -7.12 -1.76 16.90
N GLY A 256 -6.88 -2.18 15.65
CA GLY A 256 -5.54 -2.36 15.09
C GLY A 256 -5.31 -3.67 14.36
N TYR A 257 -4.04 -3.98 14.14
CA TYR A 257 -3.56 -5.19 13.45
C TYR A 257 -3.34 -6.34 14.44
N GLY A 258 -3.98 -7.48 14.19
CA GLY A 258 -3.80 -8.71 14.96
C GLY A 258 -3.03 -9.78 14.18
N ALA A 259 -1.92 -10.26 14.75
CA ALA A 259 -1.20 -11.45 14.30
C ALA A 259 -1.63 -12.66 15.14
N LEU A 260 -2.45 -13.54 14.56
CA LEU A 260 -2.84 -14.83 15.14
C LEU A 260 -1.73 -15.86 14.93
N THR A 261 -1.25 -16.45 16.03
CA THR A 261 -0.40 -17.64 16.02
C THR A 261 -1.17 -18.83 16.61
N ALA A 262 -0.85 -20.05 16.15
CA ALA A 262 -1.30 -21.28 16.80
C ALA A 262 -0.29 -22.42 16.57
N THR A 263 -0.18 -23.31 17.55
CA THR A 263 0.63 -24.54 17.51
C THR A 263 -0.04 -25.66 18.31
N LEU A 264 0.30 -26.92 18.03
CA LEU A 264 -0.09 -28.05 18.87
C LEU A 264 0.93 -28.23 20.00
N GLN A 265 0.47 -28.40 21.23
CA GLN A 265 1.33 -28.43 22.42
C GLN A 265 2.32 -29.60 22.41
N SER A 266 1.91 -30.77 21.92
CA SER A 266 2.72 -31.99 21.94
C SER A 266 3.41 -32.25 20.60
N HIS A 267 2.72 -32.01 19.48
CA HIS A 267 3.25 -32.28 18.12
C HIS A 267 3.77 -31.03 17.39
N GLY A 268 3.67 -29.85 17.99
CA GLY A 268 4.15 -28.58 17.43
C GLY A 268 3.40 -28.17 16.16
N GLY A 269 4.16 -27.91 15.11
CA GLY A 269 3.63 -27.31 13.88
C GLY A 269 3.57 -25.79 13.95
N THR A 270 3.51 -25.18 12.78
CA THR A 270 3.56 -23.72 12.57
C THR A 270 2.60 -23.40 11.44
N LEU A 271 1.87 -22.28 11.56
CA LEU A 271 0.96 -21.84 10.51
C LEU A 271 1.73 -21.73 9.17
N PRO A 272 1.23 -22.30 8.06
CA PRO A 272 1.90 -22.18 6.77
C PRO A 272 1.82 -20.74 6.24
N SER A 273 2.77 -20.37 5.38
CA SER A 273 2.67 -19.17 4.55
C SER A 273 1.46 -19.26 3.60
N SER A 274 0.88 -18.12 3.23
CA SER A 274 -0.24 -18.05 2.29
C SER A 274 -0.01 -16.88 1.35
N GLY A 275 0.29 -17.17 0.09
CA GLY A 275 0.78 -16.18 -0.86
C GLY A 275 2.00 -15.44 -0.32
N THR A 276 1.93 -14.13 -0.26
CA THR A 276 2.95 -13.22 0.28
C THR A 276 2.98 -13.14 1.81
N ARG A 277 1.97 -13.70 2.51
CA ARG A 277 1.96 -13.76 3.98
C ARG A 277 2.95 -14.82 4.48
N PRO A 278 3.93 -14.48 5.34
CA PRO A 278 4.93 -15.41 5.82
C PRO A 278 4.33 -16.45 6.77
N MET A 279 5.08 -17.51 7.03
CA MET A 279 4.69 -18.57 7.96
C MET A 279 4.64 -18.08 9.41
N GLY A 280 3.93 -18.83 10.25
CA GLY A 280 3.78 -18.56 11.68
C GLY A 280 2.62 -17.63 12.04
N ILE A 281 2.08 -16.87 11.08
CA ILE A 281 0.98 -15.93 11.31
C ILE A 281 -0.21 -16.11 10.36
N ALA A 282 -1.40 -15.88 10.89
CA ALA A 282 -2.55 -15.37 10.14
C ALA A 282 -2.82 -13.93 10.62
N THR A 283 -3.26 -13.04 9.73
CA THR A 283 -3.44 -11.62 10.09
C THR A 283 -4.86 -11.12 9.84
N PHE A 284 -5.28 -10.17 10.67
CA PHE A 284 -6.58 -9.52 10.58
C PHE A 284 -6.51 -8.09 11.14
N GLY A 285 -7.53 -7.29 10.82
CA GLY A 285 -7.68 -5.93 11.29
C GLY A 285 -8.98 -5.71 12.05
N VAL A 286 -8.96 -4.86 13.08
CA VAL A 286 -10.18 -4.29 13.69
C VAL A 286 -10.15 -2.78 13.50
N LEU A 287 -11.07 -2.25 12.70
CA LEU A 287 -11.15 -0.83 12.35
C LEU A 287 -11.50 0.02 13.57
N PRO A 288 -10.89 1.21 13.72
CA PRO A 288 -11.17 2.05 14.86
C PRO A 288 -12.47 2.84 14.72
N ASN A 289 -13.22 2.93 15.82
CA ASN A 289 -14.41 3.77 15.91
C ASN A 289 -14.09 5.07 16.66
N LEU A 290 -13.77 6.12 15.89
CA LEU A 290 -13.37 7.43 16.43
C LEU A 290 -14.52 8.44 16.49
N SER A 291 -15.75 8.04 16.12
CA SER A 291 -16.92 8.94 15.98
C SER A 291 -17.27 9.69 17.27
N SER A 292 -17.14 9.05 18.44
CA SER A 292 -17.37 9.67 19.75
C SER A 292 -16.30 10.70 20.15
N VAL A 293 -15.08 10.57 19.60
CA VAL A 293 -13.93 11.43 19.92
C VAL A 293 -13.84 12.60 18.95
N LEU A 294 -14.00 12.35 17.65
CA LEU A 294 -13.81 13.34 16.59
C LEU A 294 -15.14 13.97 16.11
N GLY A 295 -16.28 13.32 16.37
CA GLY A 295 -17.54 13.68 15.73
C GLY A 295 -17.56 13.32 14.25
N THR A 296 -18.60 13.75 13.55
CA THR A 296 -18.72 13.63 12.09
C THR A 296 -18.26 14.93 11.45
N VAL A 297 -17.32 14.88 10.51
CA VAL A 297 -16.97 16.05 9.70
C VAL A 297 -18.07 16.28 8.65
N THR A 298 -18.52 17.52 8.50
CA THR A 298 -19.38 17.93 7.40
C THR A 298 -18.53 18.48 6.26
N TYR A 299 -18.59 17.82 5.11
CA TYR A 299 -17.99 18.27 3.87
C TYR A 299 -18.98 19.18 3.15
N ALA A 300 -18.56 20.40 2.81
CA ALA A 300 -19.36 21.27 1.94
C ALA A 300 -19.34 20.74 0.50
N HIS A 301 -18.22 20.14 0.11
CA HIS A 301 -18.00 19.51 -1.18
C HIS A 301 -17.18 18.24 -1.04
N GLN A 302 -17.43 17.28 -1.93
CA GLN A 302 -16.81 15.97 -1.86
C GLN A 302 -15.28 16.04 -2.05
N ASP A 303 -14.81 16.95 -2.91
CA ASP A 303 -13.40 17.21 -3.19
C ASP A 303 -12.62 17.90 -2.06
N GLN A 304 -13.15 17.88 -0.83
CA GLN A 304 -12.47 18.21 0.42
C GLN A 304 -11.96 16.98 1.19
N HIS A 305 -12.25 15.75 0.73
CA HIS A 305 -11.59 14.52 1.22
C HIS A 305 -10.10 14.51 0.84
N ARG A 306 -9.23 14.00 1.74
CA ARG A 306 -7.76 14.15 1.65
C ARG A 306 -6.99 12.90 1.21
N PHE A 307 -7.65 11.75 1.10
CA PHE A 307 -6.97 10.47 0.93
C PHE A 307 -7.38 9.72 -0.34
N GLY A 308 -6.39 9.43 -1.17
CA GLY A 308 -6.50 8.54 -2.32
C GLY A 308 -5.80 7.21 -2.13
N MET A 309 -6.00 6.27 -3.05
CA MET A 309 -5.20 5.05 -3.11
C MET A 309 -5.02 4.54 -4.54
N GLN A 310 -3.87 3.91 -4.81
CA GLN A 310 -3.65 3.08 -5.99
C GLN A 310 -3.73 1.58 -5.65
N GLY A 311 -4.17 0.77 -6.62
CA GLY A 311 -4.17 -0.70 -6.50
C GLY A 311 -5.45 -1.31 -5.91
N PHE A 312 -6.41 -0.48 -5.53
CA PHE A 312 -7.77 -0.92 -5.18
C PHE A 312 -8.85 -0.25 -6.03
N ASN A 313 -8.51 0.23 -7.23
CA ASN A 313 -9.46 0.63 -8.26
C ASN A 313 -10.39 -0.57 -8.53
N GLY A 314 -11.66 -0.52 -8.09
CA GLY A 314 -12.59 -1.65 -8.11
C GLY A 314 -12.88 -2.34 -6.76
N ASN A 315 -12.02 -2.22 -5.74
CA ASN A 315 -12.19 -2.88 -4.44
C ASN A 315 -12.79 -1.92 -3.39
N ILE A 316 -14.10 -1.67 -3.48
CA ILE A 316 -14.79 -0.72 -2.59
C ILE A 316 -14.70 -1.09 -1.11
N ALA A 317 -14.66 -2.39 -0.79
CA ALA A 317 -14.56 -2.85 0.60
C ALA A 317 -13.23 -2.40 1.21
N ALA A 318 -12.13 -2.55 0.48
CA ALA A 318 -10.80 -2.11 0.94
C ALA A 318 -10.72 -0.59 1.06
N LEU A 319 -11.21 0.15 0.05
CA LEU A 319 -11.23 1.61 0.06
C LEU A 319 -12.02 2.17 1.24
N ARG A 320 -13.24 1.67 1.50
CA ARG A 320 -14.05 2.10 2.66
C ARG A 320 -13.49 1.61 3.99
N ALA A 321 -12.82 0.47 4.05
CA ALA A 321 -12.10 0.02 5.25
C ALA A 321 -10.96 0.99 5.57
N LEU A 322 -10.15 1.38 4.58
CA LEU A 322 -9.04 2.31 4.73
C LEU A 322 -9.45 3.77 4.87
N GLY A 323 -10.68 4.15 4.51
CA GLY A 323 -11.15 5.55 4.55
C GLY A 323 -10.67 6.37 3.35
N ILE A 324 -10.71 5.76 2.16
CA ILE A 324 -10.29 6.35 0.89
C ILE A 324 -11.49 6.88 0.11
N SER A 325 -11.29 8.01 -0.57
CA SER A 325 -12.30 8.67 -1.40
C SER A 325 -11.77 9.12 -2.76
N TRP A 326 -10.50 8.85 -3.10
CA TRP A 326 -9.94 9.12 -4.43
C TRP A 326 -9.25 7.88 -5.01
N THR A 327 -9.48 7.60 -6.29
CA THR A 327 -8.72 6.62 -7.07
C THR A 327 -8.37 7.19 -8.45
N ILE A 328 -7.50 6.51 -9.19
CA ILE A 328 -7.14 6.89 -10.55
C ILE A 328 -8.22 6.42 -11.54
N ASP A 329 -8.59 7.27 -12.49
CA ASP A 329 -9.48 6.95 -13.61
C ASP A 329 -8.77 7.27 -14.92
N ASP A 330 -8.51 6.26 -15.74
CA ASP A 330 -7.70 6.41 -16.94
C ASP A 330 -8.53 6.99 -18.09
N ARG A 331 -8.09 8.13 -18.63
CA ARG A 331 -8.61 8.75 -19.87
C ARG A 331 -7.45 9.09 -20.82
N GLN A 332 -6.44 8.25 -20.75
CA GLN A 332 -5.23 8.23 -21.57
C GLN A 332 -5.57 8.06 -23.06
N VAL A 333 -4.78 8.66 -23.97
CA VAL A 333 -5.01 8.48 -25.43
C VAL A 333 -4.90 6.99 -25.80
N SER A 334 -3.99 6.26 -25.16
CA SER A 334 -3.78 4.83 -25.36
C SER A 334 -4.94 3.95 -24.89
N ALA A 335 -5.74 4.43 -23.93
CA ALA A 335 -6.91 3.72 -23.41
C ALA A 335 -8.16 4.01 -24.27
N MET A 336 -8.36 5.27 -24.64
CA MET A 336 -9.60 5.74 -25.26
C MET A 336 -9.57 5.70 -26.79
N GLU A 337 -8.41 5.97 -27.41
CA GLU A 337 -8.21 5.97 -28.87
C GLU A 337 -7.01 5.07 -29.30
N PRO A 338 -6.96 3.78 -28.89
CA PRO A 338 -5.78 2.92 -29.08
C PRO A 338 -5.35 2.70 -30.54
N ASN A 339 -6.32 2.72 -31.48
CA ASN A 339 -6.13 2.31 -32.87
C ASN A 339 -6.09 3.46 -33.89
N GLY A 340 -6.34 4.69 -33.44
CA GLY A 340 -6.33 5.88 -34.29
C GLY A 340 -7.17 7.02 -33.72
N PRO A 341 -6.94 8.26 -34.18
CA PRO A 341 -7.67 9.43 -33.72
C PRO A 341 -9.16 9.37 -34.09
N ASP A 342 -9.96 10.16 -33.39
CA ASP A 342 -11.41 10.30 -33.63
C ASP A 342 -12.21 8.97 -33.51
N THR A 343 -11.71 8.04 -32.71
CA THR A 343 -12.41 6.79 -32.37
C THR A 343 -13.17 6.85 -31.04
N TYR A 344 -12.89 7.84 -30.18
CA TYR A 344 -13.58 8.06 -28.91
C TYR A 344 -14.71 9.08 -29.03
N THR A 345 -15.87 8.77 -28.44
CA THR A 345 -17.04 9.66 -28.34
C THR A 345 -17.44 9.81 -26.86
N PRO A 346 -17.37 11.02 -26.26
CA PRO A 346 -17.74 11.27 -24.86
C PRO A 346 -19.15 10.79 -24.49
N SER A 347 -19.29 10.11 -23.35
CA SER A 347 -20.57 9.55 -22.92
C SER A 347 -20.61 9.29 -21.41
N VAL A 348 -21.69 9.73 -20.75
CA VAL A 348 -21.93 9.47 -19.30
C VAL A 348 -22.01 7.97 -18.97
N ASN A 349 -22.27 7.12 -19.98
CA ASN A 349 -22.30 5.67 -19.80
C ASN A 349 -20.91 5.03 -19.82
N ASP A 350 -19.86 5.80 -20.15
CA ASP A 350 -18.47 5.35 -20.22
C ASP A 350 -17.77 5.47 -18.84
N LEU A 351 -18.50 5.98 -17.83
CA LEU A 351 -18.10 5.86 -16.44
C LEU A 351 -18.08 4.38 -16.03
N ASP A 352 -16.95 3.92 -15.49
CA ASP A 352 -16.81 2.56 -14.96
C ASP A 352 -17.96 2.23 -13.98
N PRO A 353 -18.61 1.06 -14.11
CA PRO A 353 -19.66 0.61 -13.19
C PRO A 353 -19.29 0.68 -11.70
N PHE A 354 -18.01 0.53 -11.35
CA PHE A 354 -17.48 0.75 -10.00
C PHE A 354 -17.78 2.16 -9.50
N TYR A 355 -17.41 3.19 -10.27
CA TYR A 355 -17.65 4.59 -9.93
C TYR A 355 -19.13 4.92 -9.91
N LYS A 356 -19.89 4.42 -10.89
CA LYS A 356 -21.35 4.62 -10.98
C LYS A 356 -22.12 4.03 -9.81
N THR A 357 -21.63 2.94 -9.22
CA THR A 357 -22.24 2.29 -8.03
C THR A 357 -21.69 2.82 -6.71
N ASN A 358 -20.56 3.53 -6.72
CA ASN A 358 -19.89 4.07 -5.53
C ASN A 358 -19.51 5.54 -5.75
N PRO A 359 -20.50 6.45 -5.83
CA PRO A 359 -20.25 7.87 -6.07
C PRO A 359 -19.49 8.55 -4.93
N ASP A 360 -19.27 7.88 -3.79
CA ASP A 360 -18.34 8.30 -2.73
C ASP A 360 -16.85 8.23 -3.15
N GLN A 361 -16.54 7.51 -4.24
CA GLN A 361 -15.19 7.36 -4.79
C GLN A 361 -14.98 8.33 -5.96
N MET A 362 -14.21 9.38 -5.72
CA MET A 362 -13.84 10.41 -6.69
C MET A 362 -12.65 9.99 -7.55
N ARG A 363 -12.44 10.74 -8.63
CA ARG A 363 -11.54 10.39 -9.73
C ARG A 363 -10.45 11.44 -9.87
N ILE A 364 -9.19 10.99 -9.87
CA ILE A 364 -8.07 11.71 -10.46
C ILE A 364 -7.93 11.17 -11.88
N VAL A 365 -8.23 12.00 -12.87
CA VAL A 365 -8.25 11.60 -14.27
C VAL A 365 -6.83 11.61 -14.83
N ARG A 366 -6.34 10.44 -15.25
CA ARG A 366 -4.98 10.24 -15.79
C ARG A 366 -4.99 10.42 -17.31
N LEU A 367 -4.08 11.24 -17.85
CA LEU A 367 -4.10 11.72 -19.24
C LEU A 367 -2.85 11.46 -20.07
N ASP A 368 -1.79 10.95 -19.44
CA ASP A 368 -0.59 10.44 -20.10
C ASP A 368 -0.90 9.18 -20.94
N GLY A 369 0.11 8.41 -21.38
CA GLY A 369 -0.12 7.21 -22.18
C GLY A 369 -0.53 7.52 -23.63
N LEU A 370 0.47 7.60 -24.51
CA LEU A 370 0.31 7.77 -25.94
C LEU A 370 0.36 6.40 -26.65
N PRO A 371 -0.61 6.08 -27.53
CA PRO A 371 -0.56 4.90 -28.38
C PRO A 371 0.54 5.05 -29.44
N ALA A 372 0.91 3.92 -30.06
CA ALA A 372 1.96 3.89 -31.09
C ALA A 372 1.74 4.87 -32.26
N TRP A 373 0.47 5.19 -32.60
CA TRP A 373 0.15 6.09 -33.71
C TRP A 373 0.34 7.58 -33.38
N ASP A 374 0.26 7.99 -32.11
CA ASP A 374 0.55 9.39 -31.69
C ASP A 374 1.90 9.54 -30.97
N SER A 375 2.69 8.47 -30.92
CA SER A 375 3.99 8.49 -30.28
C SER A 375 5.10 8.73 -31.29
N LYS A 376 6.03 9.64 -30.96
CA LYS A 376 7.21 9.93 -31.79
C LYS A 376 8.15 8.74 -31.98
N THR A 377 8.04 7.70 -31.15
CA THR A 377 8.81 6.46 -31.29
C THR A 377 8.13 5.42 -32.18
N GLY A 378 6.87 5.64 -32.59
CA GLY A 378 6.04 4.63 -33.25
C GLY A 378 5.70 3.43 -32.35
N GLN A 379 5.81 3.58 -31.02
CA GLN A 379 5.53 2.58 -29.99
C GLN A 379 4.78 3.26 -28.82
N PHE A 380 4.11 2.49 -27.94
CA PHE A 380 3.50 3.06 -26.74
C PHE A 380 4.51 3.93 -25.96
N ASN A 381 4.06 5.09 -25.50
CA ASN A 381 4.86 5.97 -24.66
C ASN A 381 4.06 6.40 -23.43
N ASP A 382 4.58 6.11 -22.25
CA ASP A 382 3.88 6.49 -21.01
C ASP A 382 3.96 8.00 -20.77
N SER A 383 5.17 8.58 -20.63
CA SER A 383 5.33 10.02 -20.33
C SER A 383 6.69 10.62 -20.74
N TYR A 384 7.36 10.07 -21.74
CA TYR A 384 8.73 10.49 -22.13
C TYR A 384 8.81 11.34 -23.40
N TYR A 385 7.73 11.44 -24.18
CA TYR A 385 7.64 12.28 -25.36
C TYR A 385 6.33 13.07 -25.37
N ALA A 386 6.35 14.21 -26.05
CA ALA A 386 5.10 14.88 -26.42
C ALA A 386 4.40 14.10 -27.55
N PRO A 387 3.06 14.22 -27.68
CA PRO A 387 2.31 13.68 -28.81
C PRO A 387 2.90 14.12 -30.15
N SER A 388 2.81 13.24 -31.13
CA SER A 388 3.25 13.46 -32.51
C SER A 388 2.40 14.52 -33.20
N ASN A 389 1.12 14.60 -32.84
CA ASN A 389 0.11 15.47 -33.44
C ASN A 389 -0.57 16.35 -32.39
N MET A 390 0.10 17.43 -31.99
CA MET A 390 -0.38 18.35 -30.95
C MET A 390 -1.82 18.90 -31.20
N PRO A 391 -2.23 19.26 -32.44
CA PRO A 391 -3.61 19.65 -32.71
C PRO A 391 -4.65 18.54 -32.52
N GLU A 392 -4.27 17.27 -32.71
CA GLU A 392 -5.16 16.12 -32.42
C GLU A 392 -5.24 15.89 -30.91
N PHE A 393 -4.11 15.87 -30.22
CA PHE A 393 -4.08 15.75 -28.76
C PHE A 393 -4.93 16.84 -28.07
N GLN A 394 -4.91 18.08 -28.56
CA GLN A 394 -5.80 19.15 -28.07
C GLN A 394 -7.30 18.85 -28.31
N ARG A 395 -7.67 18.27 -29.46
CA ARG A 395 -9.05 17.83 -29.74
C ARG A 395 -9.47 16.67 -28.84
N PHE A 396 -8.60 15.67 -28.68
CA PHE A 396 -8.83 14.56 -27.76
C PHE A 396 -9.03 15.05 -26.32
N MET A 397 -8.21 15.99 -25.86
CA MET A 397 -8.33 16.55 -24.51
C MET A 397 -9.63 17.36 -24.33
N ALA A 398 -10.18 17.96 -25.39
CA ALA A 398 -11.54 18.54 -25.37
C ALA A 398 -12.66 17.47 -25.30
N LYS A 399 -12.47 16.28 -25.89
CA LYS A 399 -13.38 15.13 -25.69
C LYS A 399 -13.36 14.68 -24.23
N VAL A 400 -12.19 14.49 -23.64
CA VAL A 400 -12.03 14.08 -22.23
C VAL A 400 -12.61 15.11 -21.25
N GLY A 401 -12.44 16.41 -21.52
CA GLY A 401 -13.12 17.47 -20.78
C GLY A 401 -14.65 17.36 -20.86
N THR A 402 -15.20 17.14 -22.06
CA THR A 402 -16.64 16.94 -22.27
C THR A 402 -17.16 15.74 -21.46
N ASP A 403 -16.50 14.60 -21.56
CA ASP A 403 -16.85 13.35 -20.88
C ASP A 403 -16.89 13.54 -19.37
N THR A 404 -15.79 14.03 -18.81
CA THR A 404 -15.60 14.16 -17.37
C THR A 404 -16.52 15.23 -16.78
N SER A 405 -16.79 16.32 -17.51
CA SER A 405 -17.78 17.35 -17.17
C SER A 405 -19.19 16.77 -17.07
N LEU A 406 -19.63 16.02 -18.08
CA LEU A 406 -20.94 15.37 -18.12
C LEU A 406 -21.07 14.29 -17.02
N ILE A 407 -20.04 13.46 -16.84
CA ILE A 407 -19.99 12.44 -15.79
C ILE A 407 -20.11 13.07 -14.40
N ARG A 408 -19.37 14.16 -14.12
CA ARG A 408 -19.44 14.87 -12.84
C ARG A 408 -20.85 15.43 -12.60
N ALA A 409 -21.43 16.10 -13.60
CA ALA A 409 -22.77 16.66 -13.50
C ALA A 409 -23.85 15.59 -13.22
N ALA A 410 -23.69 14.38 -13.75
CA ALA A 410 -24.64 13.28 -13.59
C ALA A 410 -24.44 12.42 -12.32
N ASN A 411 -23.19 12.20 -11.88
CA ASN A 411 -22.87 11.21 -10.84
C ASN A 411 -22.21 11.81 -9.58
N TYR A 412 -21.63 13.02 -9.67
CA TYR A 412 -20.87 13.67 -8.60
C TYR A 412 -21.36 15.10 -8.32
N PRO A 413 -22.67 15.32 -8.03
CA PRO A 413 -23.26 16.67 -7.93
C PRO A 413 -22.68 17.53 -6.79
N ASN A 414 -22.04 16.90 -5.79
CA ASN A 414 -21.44 17.59 -4.64
C ASN A 414 -19.93 17.84 -4.82
N GLN A 415 -19.31 17.43 -5.93
CA GLN A 415 -17.90 17.67 -6.24
C GLN A 415 -17.74 18.97 -7.02
N GLN A 416 -16.93 19.93 -6.54
CA GLN A 416 -16.78 21.23 -7.21
C GLN A 416 -16.06 21.10 -8.55
N LYS A 417 -14.97 20.34 -8.59
CA LYS A 417 -14.02 20.34 -9.69
C LYS A 417 -13.68 18.94 -10.21
N ASN A 418 -13.26 18.88 -11.47
CA ASN A 418 -12.67 17.69 -12.08
C ASN A 418 -11.14 17.86 -12.08
N TYR A 419 -10.42 16.81 -11.69
CA TYR A 419 -8.98 16.86 -11.45
C TYR A 419 -8.25 16.00 -12.47
N TYR A 420 -7.37 16.62 -13.26
CA TYR A 420 -6.72 15.99 -14.41
C TYR A 420 -5.20 16.02 -14.26
N GLN A 421 -4.52 14.87 -14.28
CA GLN A 421 -3.06 14.79 -14.28
C GLN A 421 -2.54 14.54 -15.70
N VAL A 422 -1.73 15.48 -16.21
CA VAL A 422 -1.28 15.48 -17.62
C VAL A 422 -0.11 14.52 -17.89
N THR A 423 0.79 14.31 -16.93
CA THR A 423 1.97 13.42 -17.07
C THR A 423 2.19 12.54 -15.85
N TRP A 424 2.80 11.38 -16.05
CA TRP A 424 3.19 10.42 -15.04
C TRP A 424 4.71 10.26 -15.00
N GLU A 425 5.36 10.75 -13.96
CA GLU A 425 6.82 10.65 -13.77
C GLU A 425 7.70 11.03 -14.98
N PRO A 426 7.40 12.11 -15.72
CA PRO A 426 8.13 12.44 -16.97
C PRO A 426 9.64 12.61 -16.71
N SER A 427 10.03 13.02 -15.50
CA SER A 427 11.42 13.18 -15.11
C SER A 427 12.28 11.91 -15.06
N LEU A 428 11.68 10.71 -15.11
CA LEU A 428 12.43 9.47 -15.20
C LEU A 428 13.03 9.21 -16.59
N GLY A 429 12.53 9.88 -17.64
CA GLY A 429 12.96 9.58 -19.00
C GLY A 429 12.62 10.61 -20.09
N TRP A 430 12.14 11.82 -19.77
CA TRP A 430 11.77 12.83 -20.76
C TRP A 430 12.88 13.05 -21.81
N ALA A 431 12.57 12.71 -23.06
CA ALA A 431 13.51 12.59 -24.17
C ALA A 431 13.18 13.52 -25.35
N ASP A 432 12.30 14.50 -25.12
CA ASP A 432 11.85 15.48 -26.11
C ASP A 432 12.33 16.90 -25.74
N SER A 433 12.11 17.87 -26.62
CA SER A 433 12.50 19.27 -26.36
C SER A 433 11.67 19.90 -25.23
N ASP A 434 12.28 20.85 -24.52
CA ASP A 434 11.60 21.56 -23.43
C ASP A 434 10.39 22.36 -23.90
N ALA A 435 10.44 22.87 -25.13
CA ALA A 435 9.32 23.57 -25.76
C ALA A 435 8.14 22.61 -26.01
N ASN A 436 8.40 21.35 -26.37
CA ASN A 436 7.36 20.34 -26.59
C ASN A 436 6.69 19.92 -25.26
N PHE A 437 7.42 19.93 -24.14
CA PHE A 437 6.84 19.69 -22.81
C PHE A 437 5.78 20.76 -22.49
N VAL A 438 6.14 22.04 -22.63
CA VAL A 438 5.20 23.16 -22.38
C VAL A 438 4.07 23.18 -23.41
N ALA A 439 4.33 22.84 -24.68
CA ALA A 439 3.31 22.75 -25.72
C ALA A 439 2.28 21.64 -25.46
N MET A 440 2.71 20.49 -24.94
CA MET A 440 1.82 19.40 -24.53
C MET A 440 0.89 19.83 -23.37
N TYR A 441 1.46 20.48 -22.35
CA TYR A 441 0.67 21.07 -21.26
C TYR A 441 -0.31 22.12 -21.75
N LYS A 442 0.10 22.99 -22.68
CA LYS A 442 -0.77 23.96 -23.33
C LYS A 442 -1.93 23.28 -24.06
N ALA A 443 -1.66 22.26 -24.86
CA ALA A 443 -2.69 21.54 -25.63
C ALA A 443 -3.70 20.81 -24.72
N ALA A 444 -3.22 20.17 -23.64
CA ALA A 444 -4.11 19.58 -22.64
C ALA A 444 -4.97 20.65 -21.95
N TYR A 445 -4.36 21.74 -21.48
CA TYR A 445 -5.04 22.83 -20.79
C TYR A 445 -6.10 23.51 -21.66
N GLU A 446 -5.73 23.94 -22.87
CA GLU A 446 -6.65 24.60 -23.80
C GLU A 446 -7.73 23.65 -24.33
N GLY A 447 -7.43 22.37 -24.50
CA GLY A 447 -8.41 21.34 -24.84
C GLY A 447 -9.45 21.16 -23.74
N ILE A 448 -9.02 20.82 -22.52
CA ILE A 448 -9.91 20.53 -21.38
C ILE A 448 -10.75 21.74 -21.00
N HIS A 449 -10.13 22.92 -20.82
CA HIS A 449 -10.87 24.14 -20.43
C HIS A 449 -11.83 24.65 -21.51
N SER A 450 -11.74 24.17 -22.76
CA SER A 450 -12.71 24.51 -23.80
C SER A 450 -14.08 23.82 -23.61
N THR A 451 -14.14 22.74 -22.83
CA THR A 451 -15.35 21.90 -22.66
C THR A 451 -15.71 21.59 -21.21
N ASP A 452 -14.77 21.67 -20.26
CA ASP A 452 -15.05 21.56 -18.82
C ASP A 452 -14.75 22.87 -18.06
N PRO A 453 -15.78 23.68 -17.73
CA PRO A 453 -15.61 24.89 -16.93
C PRO A 453 -15.30 24.62 -15.44
N ASN A 454 -15.20 23.35 -15.04
CA ASN A 454 -14.87 22.91 -13.68
C ASN A 454 -13.53 22.16 -13.63
N ALA A 455 -12.71 22.25 -14.67
CA ALA A 455 -11.42 21.61 -14.70
C ALA A 455 -10.40 22.23 -13.72
N VAL A 456 -9.52 21.35 -13.24
CA VAL A 456 -8.26 21.65 -12.55
C VAL A 456 -7.20 20.79 -13.22
N VAL A 457 -6.40 21.39 -14.09
CA VAL A 457 -5.32 20.71 -14.82
C VAL A 457 -4.05 20.69 -13.95
N MET A 458 -3.40 19.53 -13.83
CA MET A 458 -2.36 19.27 -12.84
C MET A 458 -1.05 18.77 -13.47
N GLY A 459 0.08 19.21 -12.91
CA GLY A 459 1.40 18.75 -13.31
C GLY A 459 2.50 19.04 -12.27
N THR A 460 3.68 18.42 -12.36
CA THR A 460 4.13 17.50 -13.43
C THR A 460 4.11 16.02 -13.07
N GLY A 461 3.68 15.67 -11.86
CA GLY A 461 3.59 14.26 -11.43
C GLY A 461 4.96 13.56 -11.32
N ASN A 462 6.02 14.26 -10.90
CA ASN A 462 7.35 13.66 -10.80
C ASN A 462 7.49 12.82 -9.50
N PRO A 463 8.32 11.75 -9.48
CA PRO A 463 8.55 10.83 -8.35
C PRO A 463 8.86 11.51 -7.02
N PHE A 464 9.67 12.57 -7.05
CA PHE A 464 10.19 13.24 -5.86
C PHE A 464 9.72 14.70 -5.81
N ALA A 465 9.38 15.16 -4.60
CA ALA A 465 8.88 16.52 -4.37
C ALA A 465 9.94 17.60 -4.66
N ALA A 466 11.16 17.47 -4.12
CA ALA A 466 12.17 18.54 -4.18
C ALA A 466 13.65 18.08 -4.04
N ASN A 467 14.55 19.06 -4.02
CA ASN A 467 16.01 18.98 -3.84
C ASN A 467 16.84 18.37 -4.99
N CYS A 468 16.43 18.60 -6.24
CA CYS A 468 17.12 18.16 -7.45
C CYS A 468 16.59 18.88 -8.71
N ASP A 469 17.26 18.72 -9.85
CA ASP A 469 16.88 19.37 -11.12
C ASP A 469 15.72 18.66 -11.85
N THR A 470 15.51 17.37 -11.56
CA THR A 470 14.51 16.52 -12.24
C THR A 470 13.23 16.31 -11.42
N CYS A 471 13.23 16.54 -10.11
CA CYS A 471 12.03 16.48 -9.27
C CYS A 471 11.06 17.63 -9.53
N THR A 472 9.88 17.59 -8.90
CA THR A 472 8.82 18.58 -9.10
C THR A 472 9.32 20.02 -8.93
N THR A 473 10.12 20.35 -7.90
CA THR A 473 10.71 21.70 -7.81
C THR A 473 11.62 22.08 -8.97
N GLY A 474 12.40 21.13 -9.50
CA GLY A 474 13.32 21.37 -10.61
C GLY A 474 12.56 21.63 -11.91
N TYR A 475 11.56 20.77 -12.20
CA TYR A 475 10.66 20.91 -13.34
C TYR A 475 9.83 22.20 -13.25
N LEU A 476 9.25 22.53 -12.10
CA LEU A 476 8.50 23.78 -11.92
C LEU A 476 9.36 25.03 -12.09
N LYS A 477 10.63 25.03 -11.65
CA LYS A 477 11.57 26.13 -11.94
C LYS A 477 11.87 26.22 -13.43
N LYS A 478 12.25 25.09 -14.05
CA LYS A 478 12.68 25.01 -15.46
C LYS A 478 11.54 25.34 -16.42
N PHE A 479 10.47 24.56 -16.41
CA PHE A 479 9.34 24.70 -17.32
C PHE A 479 8.43 25.87 -16.95
N GLY A 480 8.38 26.25 -15.66
CA GLY A 480 7.70 27.47 -15.22
C GLY A 480 8.27 28.72 -15.87
N ALA A 481 9.60 28.84 -15.96
CA ALA A 481 10.28 29.93 -16.68
C ALA A 481 10.00 29.91 -18.20
N LEU A 482 9.62 28.75 -18.76
CA LEU A 482 9.20 28.58 -20.15
C LEU A 482 7.68 28.73 -20.36
N GLY A 483 6.93 29.06 -19.32
CA GLY A 483 5.49 29.39 -19.39
C GLY A 483 4.52 28.33 -18.85
N LEU A 484 5.00 27.22 -18.27
CA LEU A 484 4.14 26.14 -17.74
C LEU A 484 3.08 26.64 -16.74
N TRP A 485 3.36 27.67 -15.95
CA TRP A 485 2.42 28.23 -14.97
C TRP A 485 1.08 28.72 -15.58
N ASN A 486 1.06 29.01 -16.88
CA ASN A 486 -0.16 29.39 -17.60
C ASN A 486 -1.07 28.18 -17.93
N TYR A 487 -0.55 26.95 -17.79
CA TYR A 487 -1.16 25.72 -18.30
C TYR A 487 -1.34 24.64 -17.21
N ILE A 488 -1.25 25.04 -15.93
CA ILE A 488 -1.59 24.21 -14.76
C ILE A 488 -2.35 25.03 -13.71
N ASP A 489 -3.36 24.43 -13.08
CA ASP A 489 -4.21 25.01 -12.04
C ASP A 489 -3.82 24.52 -10.63
N ALA A 490 -3.34 23.28 -10.56
CA ALA A 490 -2.75 22.68 -9.36
C ALA A 490 -1.42 22.01 -9.70
N VAL A 491 -0.60 21.75 -8.68
CA VAL A 491 0.60 20.94 -8.84
C VAL A 491 0.29 19.50 -8.44
N SER A 492 0.69 18.55 -9.28
CA SER A 492 0.77 17.13 -8.92
C SER A 492 2.23 16.71 -8.78
N THR A 493 2.48 15.79 -7.86
CA THR A 493 3.78 15.17 -7.60
C THR A 493 3.55 13.81 -6.97
N HIS A 494 4.55 12.96 -6.99
CA HIS A 494 4.62 11.82 -6.08
C HIS A 494 5.45 12.24 -4.84
N GLY A 495 5.31 11.47 -3.78
CA GLY A 495 5.82 11.78 -2.45
C GLY A 495 6.98 10.92 -1.99
N TYR A 496 7.75 10.36 -2.91
CA TYR A 496 8.97 9.65 -2.55
C TYR A 496 10.06 10.64 -2.09
N TRP A 497 10.95 10.18 -1.19
CA TRP A 497 12.02 10.97 -0.60
C TRP A 497 13.37 10.25 -0.66
N ASN A 498 14.45 11.01 -0.42
CA ASN A 498 15.82 10.54 -0.11
C ASN A 498 16.36 9.32 -0.92
N ALA A 499 16.09 9.26 -2.23
CA ALA A 499 16.57 8.21 -3.14
C ALA A 499 16.37 6.77 -2.61
N GLY A 500 15.22 6.51 -1.96
CA GLY A 500 14.84 5.19 -1.46
C GLY A 500 13.84 5.31 -0.31
N THR A 501 12.64 4.75 -0.48
CA THR A 501 11.53 4.86 0.46
C THR A 501 11.19 3.50 1.07
N PHE A 502 11.92 3.15 2.12
CA PHE A 502 11.82 1.89 2.85
C PHE A 502 12.16 2.13 4.33
N PRO A 503 11.87 1.18 5.25
CA PRO A 503 12.05 1.40 6.68
C PRO A 503 13.41 1.92 7.14
N ALA A 504 14.53 1.47 6.56
CA ALA A 504 15.87 1.99 6.89
C ALA A 504 16.11 3.43 6.40
N HIS A 505 15.29 3.94 5.46
CA HIS A 505 15.30 5.31 4.95
C HIS A 505 13.98 6.03 5.30
N PRO A 506 13.70 6.33 6.58
CA PRO A 506 12.51 7.06 6.98
C PRO A 506 12.51 8.51 6.45
N PRO A 507 11.33 9.18 6.34
CA PRO A 507 11.24 10.55 5.79
C PRO A 507 11.95 11.60 6.63
N GLU A 508 12.25 11.28 7.89
CA GLU A 508 13.03 12.11 8.83
C GLU A 508 14.54 11.86 8.80
N LEU A 509 15.05 10.86 8.07
CA LEU A 509 16.44 10.35 8.20
C LEU A 509 17.50 11.46 8.17
N GLN A 510 17.34 12.45 7.29
CA GLN A 510 18.30 13.54 7.11
C GLN A 510 17.94 14.83 7.86
N ASP A 511 16.81 14.88 8.60
CA ASP A 511 16.33 16.08 9.31
C ASP A 511 17.35 16.63 10.33
N SER A 512 18.16 15.73 10.90
CA SER A 512 19.20 16.03 11.89
C SER A 512 20.64 15.99 11.34
N ASP A 513 20.82 15.87 10.03
CA ASP A 513 22.15 15.86 9.41
C ASP A 513 22.87 17.21 9.61
N PRO A 514 24.18 17.26 9.91
CA PRO A 514 24.88 18.53 10.09
C PRO A 514 25.10 19.33 8.79
N ASP A 515 24.95 18.71 7.60
CA ASP A 515 25.02 19.40 6.31
C ASP A 515 23.62 19.86 5.84
N PRO A 516 23.37 21.18 5.67
CA PRO A 516 22.11 21.68 5.15
C PRO A 516 21.72 21.11 3.78
N ALA A 517 22.68 20.68 2.95
CA ALA A 517 22.39 20.05 1.66
C ALA A 517 21.79 18.63 1.81
N ASN A 518 22.15 17.92 2.89
CA ASN A 518 21.53 16.66 3.26
C ASN A 518 20.17 16.90 3.93
N GLN A 519 20.08 17.84 4.88
CA GLN A 519 18.80 18.21 5.53
C GLN A 519 17.70 18.52 4.50
N ALA A 520 18.06 19.11 3.36
CA ALA A 520 17.16 19.42 2.27
C ALA A 520 16.46 18.21 1.60
N ASN A 521 16.89 16.95 1.82
CA ASN A 521 16.16 15.74 1.38
C ASN A 521 15.25 15.11 2.44
N ALA A 522 15.23 15.62 3.69
CA ALA A 522 14.19 15.25 4.63
C ALA A 522 12.82 15.72 4.10
N LEU A 523 11.78 14.89 4.20
CA LEU A 523 10.52 15.15 3.49
C LEU A 523 9.86 16.48 3.92
N ASP A 524 9.98 16.90 5.18
CA ASP A 524 9.45 18.18 5.67
C ASP A 524 10.15 19.39 5.00
N ASN A 525 11.47 19.28 4.80
CA ASN A 525 12.26 20.29 4.08
C ASN A 525 11.96 20.26 2.57
N GLN A 526 11.69 19.09 1.99
CA GLN A 526 11.25 18.97 0.60
C GLN A 526 9.86 19.61 0.40
N MET A 527 8.91 19.37 1.31
CA MET A 527 7.59 20.02 1.31
C MET A 527 7.71 21.54 1.40
N THR A 528 8.56 22.04 2.29
CA THR A 528 8.82 23.48 2.45
C THR A 528 9.39 24.10 1.18
N GLN A 529 10.38 23.45 0.54
CA GLN A 529 10.94 23.89 -0.74
C GLN A 529 9.89 23.88 -1.86
N LEU A 530 9.08 22.82 -1.96
CA LEU A 530 8.03 22.71 -2.97
C LEU A 530 7.00 23.83 -2.82
N ARG A 531 6.53 24.08 -1.59
CA ARG A 531 5.61 25.18 -1.31
C ARG A 531 6.19 26.56 -1.61
N ALA A 532 7.47 26.78 -1.34
CA ALA A 532 8.15 28.03 -1.71
C ALA A 532 8.23 28.23 -3.24
N VAL A 533 8.57 27.17 -4.00
CA VAL A 533 8.63 27.22 -5.48
C VAL A 533 7.27 27.45 -6.10
N MET A 534 6.23 26.75 -5.62
CA MET A 534 4.85 26.97 -6.04
C MET A 534 4.43 28.42 -5.84
N GLN A 535 4.63 28.95 -4.62
CA GLN A 535 4.22 30.31 -4.28
C GLN A 535 4.95 31.39 -5.09
N ALA A 536 6.22 31.16 -5.43
CA ALA A 536 7.00 32.08 -6.26
C ALA A 536 6.58 32.06 -7.74
N GLY A 537 6.11 30.91 -8.25
CA GLY A 537 5.68 30.74 -9.64
C GLY A 537 4.24 31.16 -9.90
N LYS A 538 3.29 30.57 -9.16
CA LYS A 538 1.86 30.88 -9.22
C LYS A 538 1.27 30.72 -7.80
N PRO A 539 1.03 31.83 -7.08
CA PRO A 539 0.55 31.81 -5.71
C PRO A 539 -0.68 30.93 -5.46
N ASN A 540 -0.78 30.38 -4.25
CA ASN A 540 -1.97 29.74 -3.71
C ASN A 540 -2.48 28.47 -4.45
N MET A 541 -1.66 27.83 -5.28
CA MET A 541 -2.04 26.59 -5.98
C MET A 541 -2.31 25.42 -5.01
N LYS A 542 -3.32 24.60 -5.35
CA LYS A 542 -3.51 23.28 -4.71
C LYS A 542 -2.33 22.35 -5.06
N LEU A 543 -2.05 21.41 -4.16
CA LEU A 543 -0.97 20.43 -4.26
C LEU A 543 -1.53 19.03 -4.01
N PHE A 544 -1.39 18.15 -5.00
CA PHE A 544 -1.84 16.76 -4.98
C PHE A 544 -0.63 15.83 -4.97
N PHE A 545 -0.54 14.98 -3.95
CA PHE A 545 0.41 13.88 -3.90
C PHE A 545 -0.28 12.63 -4.44
N THR A 546 -0.06 12.31 -5.71
CA THR A 546 -0.84 11.29 -6.43
C THR A 546 -0.26 9.87 -6.33
N GLU A 547 0.90 9.74 -5.69
CA GLU A 547 1.50 8.49 -5.26
C GLU A 547 2.47 8.74 -4.09
N ALA A 548 2.46 7.88 -3.08
CA ALA A 548 3.57 7.69 -2.15
C ALA A 548 3.41 6.35 -1.43
N GLY A 549 4.50 5.61 -1.28
CA GLY A 549 4.51 4.28 -0.68
C GLY A 549 5.83 3.96 -0.03
N VAL A 550 5.88 2.82 0.68
CA VAL A 550 7.08 2.33 1.36
C VAL A 550 7.29 0.87 0.98
N SER A 551 8.46 0.51 0.43
CA SER A 551 8.80 -0.89 0.14
C SER A 551 9.31 -1.61 1.39
N TYR A 552 9.64 -2.90 1.28
CA TYR A 552 10.55 -3.50 2.26
C TYR A 552 11.99 -3.00 2.03
N ASP A 553 12.88 -3.21 3.01
CA ASP A 553 14.28 -2.84 2.88
C ASP A 553 14.97 -3.60 1.73
N PRO A 554 15.96 -2.98 1.05
CA PRO A 554 16.64 -3.59 -0.10
C PRO A 554 17.21 -4.99 0.18
N GLY A 555 16.94 -5.91 -0.75
CA GLY A 555 17.36 -7.32 -0.67
C GLY A 555 16.33 -8.26 -0.05
N LEU A 556 15.26 -7.75 0.55
CA LEU A 556 14.12 -8.56 0.98
C LEU A 556 13.25 -8.97 -0.22
N ASN A 557 12.78 -10.22 -0.21
CA ASN A 557 11.96 -10.84 -1.25
C ASN A 557 10.79 -11.59 -0.58
N TYR A 558 9.62 -11.68 -1.20
CA TYR A 558 8.50 -12.46 -0.64
C TYR A 558 8.90 -13.93 -0.47
N GLY A 559 8.59 -14.51 0.68
CA GLY A 559 8.95 -15.89 0.99
C GLY A 559 8.39 -16.37 2.32
N PRO A 560 8.63 -17.65 2.68
CA PRO A 560 8.02 -18.25 3.87
C PRO A 560 8.45 -17.57 5.19
N THR A 561 9.55 -16.82 5.21
CA THR A 561 10.09 -16.16 6.41
C THR A 561 10.24 -14.63 6.27
N VAL A 562 9.73 -14.04 5.18
CA VAL A 562 9.88 -12.62 4.87
C VAL A 562 8.52 -12.05 4.43
N PRO A 563 8.07 -10.91 4.99
CA PRO A 563 8.74 -10.03 5.95
C PRO A 563 8.81 -10.59 7.38
N SER A 564 9.68 -10.00 8.21
CA SER A 564 9.66 -10.21 9.66
C SER A 564 8.58 -9.33 10.33
N ALA A 565 8.19 -9.66 11.56
CA ALA A 565 7.29 -8.81 12.34
C ALA A 565 7.88 -7.40 12.60
N ASN A 566 9.20 -7.30 12.74
CA ASN A 566 9.88 -6.02 12.93
C ASN A 566 9.91 -5.17 11.64
N GLN A 567 10.04 -5.81 10.48
CA GLN A 567 9.88 -5.17 9.17
C GLN A 567 8.46 -4.58 9.02
N LEU A 568 7.44 -5.38 9.33
CA LEU A 568 6.03 -4.99 9.23
C LEU A 568 5.65 -3.84 10.17
N PHE A 569 6.23 -3.80 11.37
CA PHE A 569 6.12 -2.67 12.29
C PHE A 569 6.74 -1.40 11.70
N ALA A 570 7.95 -1.50 11.18
CA ALA A 570 8.71 -0.35 10.71
C ALA A 570 8.14 0.22 9.40
N HIS A 571 7.68 -0.65 8.50
CA HIS A 571 6.90 -0.34 7.30
C HIS A 571 5.69 0.53 7.64
N ALA A 572 4.84 0.06 8.55
CA ALA A 572 3.66 0.80 8.99
C ALA A 572 3.94 2.16 9.64
N ALA A 573 5.02 2.24 10.43
CA ALA A 573 5.43 3.48 11.07
C ALA A 573 5.88 4.51 10.03
N VAL A 574 6.74 4.12 9.09
CA VAL A 574 7.31 5.01 8.06
C VAL A 574 6.24 5.46 7.06
N GLY A 575 5.37 4.56 6.61
CA GLY A 575 4.25 4.91 5.72
C GLY A 575 3.34 5.97 6.33
N ALA A 576 2.87 5.76 7.57
CA ALA A 576 1.99 6.71 8.24
C ALA A 576 2.63 8.10 8.41
N ARG A 577 3.91 8.17 8.80
CA ARG A 577 4.63 9.45 8.95
C ARG A 577 4.74 10.21 7.63
N ALA A 578 5.08 9.54 6.54
CA ALA A 578 5.27 10.18 5.24
C ALA A 578 4.02 10.92 4.76
N HIS A 579 2.85 10.29 4.88
CA HIS A 579 1.57 10.92 4.56
C HIS A 579 1.20 12.04 5.55
N ILE A 580 1.52 11.91 6.85
CA ILE A 580 1.29 12.99 7.83
C ILE A 580 2.18 14.21 7.54
N ILE A 581 3.47 14.02 7.22
CA ILE A 581 4.38 15.09 6.81
C ILE A 581 3.86 15.76 5.53
N THR A 582 3.43 14.97 4.55
CA THR A 582 2.86 15.46 3.28
C THR A 582 1.64 16.35 3.49
N LEU A 583 0.65 15.89 4.28
CA LEU A 583 -0.55 16.66 4.59
C LEU A 583 -0.26 17.85 5.53
N GLY A 584 0.70 17.69 6.43
CA GLY A 584 1.16 18.70 7.38
C GLY A 584 1.86 19.86 6.69
N GLY A 585 2.81 19.55 5.79
CA GLY A 585 3.50 20.46 4.87
C GLY A 585 2.62 21.03 3.75
N GLY A 586 1.32 20.72 3.77
CA GLY A 586 0.30 21.48 3.05
C GLY A 586 -0.35 20.78 1.87
N ALA A 587 -0.07 19.51 1.54
CA ALA A 587 -0.79 18.84 0.46
C ALA A 587 -2.30 18.80 0.74
N GLN A 588 -3.11 19.08 -0.29
CA GLN A 588 -4.56 18.94 -0.20
C GLN A 588 -4.95 17.47 -0.13
N VAL A 589 -4.42 16.66 -1.05
CA VAL A 589 -4.64 15.21 -1.16
C VAL A 589 -3.30 14.47 -1.10
N THR A 590 -3.29 13.29 -0.47
CA THR A 590 -2.21 12.31 -0.56
C THR A 590 -2.77 10.92 -0.90
N THR A 591 -2.14 10.24 -1.84
CA THR A 591 -2.55 8.92 -2.35
C THR A 591 -1.62 7.85 -1.83
N LEU A 592 -2.19 6.84 -1.17
CA LEU A 592 -1.47 5.67 -0.65
C LEU A 592 -1.08 4.73 -1.78
N PHE A 593 0.16 4.24 -1.76
CA PHE A 593 0.68 3.25 -2.70
C PHE A 593 1.29 2.06 -1.92
N PHE A 594 0.82 0.82 -2.07
CA PHE A 594 -0.21 0.27 -2.97
C PHE A 594 -1.17 -0.65 -2.21
N GLY A 595 -2.28 -1.05 -2.82
CA GLY A 595 -3.29 -1.92 -2.19
C GLY A 595 -2.76 -3.30 -1.78
N PRO A 596 -2.71 -4.27 -2.69
CA PRO A 596 -2.13 -5.58 -2.45
C PRO A 596 -0.61 -5.60 -2.66
N ASP A 597 0.08 -6.58 -2.08
CA ASP A 597 1.42 -6.95 -2.53
C ASP A 597 1.39 -7.41 -3.99
N TYR A 598 2.37 -6.97 -4.78
CA TYR A 598 2.48 -7.23 -6.22
C TYR A 598 3.93 -7.57 -6.64
N PRO A 599 4.15 -8.16 -7.84
CA PRO A 599 5.47 -8.60 -8.28
C PRO A 599 6.41 -7.46 -8.66
N GLY A 600 7.71 -7.68 -8.55
CA GLY A 600 8.76 -6.76 -9.00
C GLY A 600 9.19 -5.75 -7.94
N GLU A 601 8.26 -5.18 -7.18
CA GLU A 601 8.54 -4.15 -6.18
C GLU A 601 8.09 -4.59 -4.79
N VAL A 602 8.98 -5.29 -4.09
CA VAL A 602 8.63 -6.07 -2.90
C VAL A 602 8.26 -5.19 -1.72
N GLY A 603 7.02 -5.36 -1.23
CA GLY A 603 6.56 -4.86 0.06
C GLY A 603 5.69 -3.61 0.03
N TYR A 604 5.55 -2.94 -1.12
CA TYR A 604 4.71 -1.73 -1.26
C TYR A 604 3.22 -1.95 -0.96
N GLY A 605 2.72 -3.19 -1.01
CA GLY A 605 1.32 -3.45 -0.67
C GLY A 605 1.02 -3.23 0.81
N SER A 606 -0.07 -2.56 1.17
CA SER A 606 -0.54 -2.52 2.57
C SER A 606 -1.22 -3.83 3.00
N PHE A 607 -1.49 -4.74 2.06
CA PHE A 607 -2.09 -6.06 2.28
C PHE A 607 -1.25 -7.18 1.68
N PHE A 608 -1.19 -8.32 2.36
CA PHE A 608 -0.70 -9.55 1.75
C PHE A 608 -1.73 -10.09 0.75
N ASP A 609 -1.31 -10.38 -0.49
CA ASP A 609 -1.99 -11.33 -1.38
C ASP A 609 -1.85 -12.74 -0.77
N LEU A 610 -2.98 -13.41 -0.51
CA LEU A 610 -3.02 -14.76 0.08
C LEU A 610 -2.96 -15.89 -0.95
N ASN A 611 -3.14 -15.59 -2.24
CA ASN A 611 -3.20 -16.54 -3.33
C ASN A 611 -1.85 -16.69 -4.04
N ASN A 612 -1.16 -15.56 -4.30
CA ASN A 612 0.08 -15.55 -5.06
C ASN A 612 1.31 -15.34 -4.16
N ALA A 613 2.30 -16.23 -4.27
CA ALA A 613 3.55 -16.15 -3.51
C ALA A 613 4.43 -14.94 -3.87
N GLN A 614 4.18 -14.29 -5.00
CA GLN A 614 4.88 -13.09 -5.46
C GLN A 614 3.97 -11.86 -5.57
N GLY A 615 2.74 -11.95 -5.05
CA GLY A 615 1.75 -10.88 -5.14
C GLY A 615 1.07 -10.75 -6.51
N SER A 616 0.01 -9.95 -6.59
CA SER A 616 -0.75 -9.69 -7.81
C SER A 616 -1.36 -8.29 -7.76
N PHE A 617 -1.20 -7.49 -8.83
CA PHE A 617 -1.70 -6.11 -8.90
C PHE A 617 -3.20 -5.95 -8.58
N GLY A 618 -4.02 -6.96 -8.87
CA GLY A 618 -5.46 -6.98 -8.62
C GLY A 618 -5.93 -8.04 -7.60
N ALA A 619 -5.11 -8.37 -6.59
CA ALA A 619 -5.47 -9.39 -5.62
C ALA A 619 -6.70 -9.00 -4.77
N THR A 620 -7.60 -9.97 -4.55
CA THR A 620 -8.86 -9.78 -3.80
C THR A 620 -9.00 -10.69 -2.57
N ASN A 621 -8.23 -11.78 -2.49
CA ASN A 621 -8.13 -12.60 -1.29
C ASN A 621 -6.92 -12.11 -0.46
N LEU A 622 -7.20 -11.24 0.51
CA LEU A 622 -6.21 -10.39 1.15
C LEU A 622 -6.16 -10.61 2.66
N SER A 623 -5.09 -10.17 3.31
CA SER A 623 -5.07 -9.92 4.75
C SER A 623 -4.20 -8.71 5.08
N PRO A 624 -4.56 -7.87 6.06
CA PRO A 624 -3.88 -6.60 6.29
C PRO A 624 -2.48 -6.84 6.88
N LYS A 625 -1.54 -5.97 6.48
CA LYS A 625 -0.32 -5.68 7.25
C LYS A 625 -0.62 -4.66 8.35
N PRO A 626 0.30 -4.38 9.28
CA PRO A 626 0.12 -3.30 10.25
C PRO A 626 -0.10 -1.93 9.57
N GLU A 627 0.46 -1.71 8.38
CA GLU A 627 0.34 -0.46 7.64
C GLU A 627 -1.12 -0.13 7.29
N ALA A 628 -1.88 -1.09 6.75
CA ALA A 628 -3.31 -0.90 6.46
C ALA A 628 -4.11 -0.41 7.69
N MET A 629 -3.76 -0.87 8.89
CA MET A 629 -4.44 -0.46 10.13
C MET A 629 -3.94 0.89 10.68
N ALA A 630 -2.68 1.25 10.41
CA ALA A 630 -2.16 2.59 10.67
C ALA A 630 -2.82 3.61 9.72
N PHE A 631 -2.93 3.29 8.43
CA PHE A 631 -3.65 4.09 7.43
C PHE A 631 -5.13 4.25 7.79
N ALA A 632 -5.84 3.15 8.11
CA ALA A 632 -7.24 3.21 8.53
C ALA A 632 -7.47 4.10 9.77
N THR A 633 -6.45 4.27 10.62
CA THR A 633 -6.48 5.20 11.77
C THR A 633 -6.19 6.64 11.33
N MET A 634 -5.14 6.84 10.54
CA MET A 634 -4.70 8.13 10.00
C MET A 634 -5.81 8.83 9.21
N THR A 635 -6.47 8.11 8.29
CA THR A 635 -7.55 8.67 7.47
C THR A 635 -8.71 9.14 8.34
N ARG A 636 -9.20 8.30 9.25
CA ARG A 636 -10.28 8.64 10.20
C ARG A 636 -9.92 9.77 11.16
N ALA A 637 -8.62 9.99 11.44
CA ALA A 637 -8.14 11.06 12.30
C ALA A 637 -7.95 12.40 11.58
N LEU A 638 -7.56 12.37 10.30
CA LEU A 638 -7.07 13.55 9.57
C LEU A 638 -7.88 13.92 8.33
N ASP A 639 -8.80 13.08 7.88
CA ASP A 639 -9.67 13.42 6.75
C ASP A 639 -10.65 14.53 7.13
N GLY A 640 -11.01 15.37 6.15
CA GLY A 640 -11.84 16.54 6.42
C GLY A 640 -11.21 17.53 7.40
N THR A 641 -9.90 17.77 7.27
CA THR A 641 -9.14 18.77 8.03
C THR A 641 -8.42 19.77 7.13
N ASN A 642 -8.24 21.00 7.63
CA ASN A 642 -7.20 21.91 7.15
C ASN A 642 -5.91 21.66 7.94
N THR A 643 -4.74 21.70 7.30
CA THR A 643 -3.48 21.75 8.05
C THR A 643 -3.28 23.12 8.71
N LEU A 644 -2.80 23.12 9.95
CA LEU A 644 -2.23 24.27 10.64
C LEU A 644 -0.69 24.29 10.53
N GLY A 645 -0.11 23.20 10.02
CA GLY A 645 1.31 23.04 9.76
C GLY A 645 2.10 22.36 10.87
N ARG A 646 3.43 22.45 10.76
CA ARG A 646 4.39 21.95 11.76
C ARG A 646 4.25 22.75 13.06
N VAL A 647 4.22 22.05 14.20
CA VAL A 647 4.20 22.69 15.53
C VAL A 647 5.55 23.35 15.80
N ILE A 648 5.52 24.59 16.28
CA ILE A 648 6.69 25.45 16.50
C ILE A 648 7.47 24.98 17.73
N GLY A 649 8.80 24.96 17.64
CA GLY A 649 9.68 24.72 18.78
C GLY A 649 9.69 23.28 19.30
N THR A 650 9.32 22.29 18.45
CA THR A 650 9.53 20.88 18.77
C THR A 650 11.01 20.56 19.01
N PRO A 651 11.37 19.76 20.03
CA PRO A 651 12.74 19.28 20.20
C PRO A 651 13.27 18.52 18.97
N SER A 652 14.60 18.44 18.82
CA SER A 652 15.22 17.56 17.82
C SER A 652 14.72 16.13 17.97
N GLY A 653 14.44 15.46 16.85
CA GLY A 653 13.85 14.12 16.85
C GLY A 653 12.37 14.07 17.25
N THR A 654 11.71 15.21 17.49
CA THR A 654 10.26 15.30 17.76
C THR A 654 9.52 15.90 16.57
N PHE A 655 8.51 15.18 16.11
CA PHE A 655 7.71 15.54 14.94
C PHE A 655 6.26 15.71 15.38
N ALA A 656 5.67 16.87 15.06
CA ALA A 656 4.29 17.16 15.41
C ALA A 656 3.67 18.11 14.39
N TYR A 657 2.50 17.74 13.86
CA TYR A 657 1.74 18.50 12.89
C TYR A 657 0.30 18.68 13.38
N ALA A 658 -0.18 19.91 13.37
CA ALA A 658 -1.51 20.24 13.85
C ALA A 658 -2.48 20.39 12.67
N PHE A 659 -3.69 19.89 12.85
CA PHE A 659 -4.78 19.92 11.87
C PHE A 659 -6.05 20.40 12.56
N GLN A 660 -6.90 21.16 11.87
CA GLN A 660 -8.23 21.53 12.37
C GLN A 660 -9.30 20.94 11.45
N GLN A 661 -10.28 20.24 12.02
CA GLN A 661 -11.44 19.78 11.27
C GLN A 661 -12.17 20.93 10.57
N LEU A 662 -12.75 20.64 9.40
CA LEU A 662 -13.59 21.57 8.65
C LEU A 662 -14.76 22.09 9.51
N GLY A 663 -15.31 23.25 9.15
CA GLY A 663 -16.37 23.91 9.94
C GLY A 663 -15.91 24.48 11.29
N ASN A 664 -14.59 24.68 11.48
CA ASN A 664 -13.97 25.03 12.77
C ASN A 664 -14.15 23.97 13.87
N GLY A 665 -14.14 22.68 13.50
CA GLY A 665 -14.19 21.57 14.44
C GLY A 665 -12.92 21.41 15.29
N LYS A 666 -12.75 20.22 15.86
CA LYS A 666 -11.67 19.92 16.81
C LYS A 666 -10.29 20.03 16.15
N VAL A 667 -9.29 20.26 16.97
CA VAL A 667 -7.88 20.17 16.58
C VAL A 667 -7.40 18.75 16.80
N VAL A 668 -6.71 18.20 15.80
CA VAL A 668 -6.00 16.92 15.88
C VAL A 668 -4.52 17.22 15.65
N THR A 669 -3.68 16.97 16.66
CA THR A 669 -2.22 17.07 16.51
C THR A 669 -1.64 15.66 16.40
N ALA A 670 -1.13 15.31 15.22
CA ALA A 670 -0.38 14.07 15.02
C ALA A 670 1.06 14.27 15.51
N ALA A 671 1.59 13.37 16.34
CA ALA A 671 2.93 13.49 16.91
C ALA A 671 3.65 12.14 17.09
N TRP A 672 4.96 12.13 16.87
CA TRP A 672 5.87 10.99 17.06
C TRP A 672 7.29 11.46 17.36
N THR A 673 8.14 10.52 17.74
CA THR A 673 9.58 10.74 17.88
C THR A 673 10.32 9.84 16.90
N HIS A 674 11.48 10.31 16.44
CA HIS A 674 12.37 9.54 15.60
C HIS A 674 13.82 9.65 16.05
N SER A 675 14.58 8.55 15.97
CA SER A 675 16.02 8.53 16.22
C SER A 675 16.76 7.60 15.29
N ASN A 676 17.61 8.15 14.41
CA ASN A 676 18.55 7.41 13.56
C ASN A 676 19.40 6.39 14.36
N ALA A 677 19.73 6.70 15.63
CA ALA A 677 20.50 5.79 16.50
C ALA A 677 19.71 4.56 16.98
N GLN A 678 18.41 4.49 16.69
CA GLN A 678 17.48 3.41 17.04
C GLN A 678 16.79 2.82 15.79
N TRP A 679 17.14 3.31 14.60
CA TRP A 679 16.36 3.10 13.39
C TRP A 679 17.22 3.14 12.11
N PRO A 680 17.72 1.98 11.64
CA PRO A 680 17.83 0.73 12.39
C PRO A 680 18.89 0.83 13.50
N ALA A 681 18.63 0.19 14.64
CA ALA A 681 19.62 0.01 15.69
C ALA A 681 20.72 -0.98 15.28
N THR A 682 21.79 -1.07 16.09
CA THR A 682 22.86 -2.06 15.91
C THR A 682 22.29 -3.47 15.74
N GLY A 683 22.52 -4.08 14.58
CA GLY A 683 21.95 -5.39 14.21
C GLY A 683 20.80 -5.33 13.19
N GLY A 684 20.42 -4.14 12.70
CA GLY A 684 19.43 -3.98 11.62
C GLY A 684 17.97 -3.95 12.10
N GLN A 685 17.72 -3.89 13.41
CA GLN A 685 16.38 -3.94 14.00
C GLN A 685 15.82 -2.55 14.28
N TYR A 686 14.53 -2.35 14.05
CA TYR A 686 13.79 -1.12 14.35
C TYR A 686 13.26 -1.15 15.78
N SER A 687 13.54 -0.10 16.57
CA SER A 687 13.17 -0.08 17.98
C SER A 687 11.66 0.11 18.20
N GLN A 688 10.98 -0.95 18.63
CA GLN A 688 9.56 -0.93 19.03
C GLN A 688 9.33 -0.27 20.40
N THR A 689 10.40 0.02 21.16
CA THR A 689 10.33 0.54 22.53
C THR A 689 11.00 1.89 22.72
N TYR A 690 11.61 2.45 21.66
CA TYR A 690 12.16 3.82 21.72
C TYR A 690 11.04 4.82 22.01
N THR A 691 11.28 5.67 23.00
CA THR A 691 10.35 6.69 23.45
C THR A 691 11.06 7.98 23.81
N SER A 692 10.36 9.10 23.68
CA SER A 692 10.79 10.41 24.18
C SER A 692 9.61 11.12 24.84
N THR A 693 9.90 12.12 25.68
CA THR A 693 8.85 12.93 26.34
C THR A 693 8.73 14.28 25.65
N TYR A 694 7.52 14.66 25.28
CA TYR A 694 7.21 15.96 24.68
C TYR A 694 6.06 16.65 25.42
N SER A 695 6.11 17.98 25.55
CA SER A 695 5.08 18.77 26.22
C SER A 695 4.34 19.62 25.20
N LEU A 696 3.16 19.16 24.78
CA LEU A 696 2.34 19.82 23.77
C LEU A 696 1.42 20.86 24.42
N GLN A 697 1.42 22.10 23.90
CA GLN A 697 0.42 23.10 24.27
C GLN A 697 -0.92 22.75 23.61
N VAL A 698 -1.94 22.45 24.43
CA VAL A 698 -3.28 22.00 23.99
C VAL A 698 -4.40 22.96 24.38
N ASP A 699 -4.14 23.86 25.31
CA ASP A 699 -5.05 24.91 25.78
C ASP A 699 -4.26 26.11 26.33
N ASN A 700 -4.93 27.16 26.83
CA ASN A 700 -4.30 28.37 27.36
C ASN A 700 -3.45 28.09 28.62
N ALA A 701 -2.42 28.91 28.84
CA ALA A 701 -1.71 28.93 30.12
C ALA A 701 -2.69 29.21 31.28
N GLY A 702 -2.47 28.57 32.42
CA GLY A 702 -3.35 28.62 33.59
C GLY A 702 -4.51 27.61 33.60
N THR A 703 -4.86 26.96 32.48
CA THR A 703 -5.93 25.94 32.47
C THR A 703 -5.40 24.54 32.77
N SER A 704 -6.27 23.66 33.28
CA SER A 704 -5.99 22.24 33.50
C SER A 704 -7.21 21.41 33.13
N GLY A 705 -7.00 20.19 32.65
CA GLY A 705 -8.08 19.35 32.14
C GLY A 705 -7.56 18.08 31.49
N ASN A 706 -8.27 17.61 30.48
CA ASN A 706 -7.94 16.40 29.74
C ASN A 706 -8.04 16.62 28.23
N VAL A 707 -7.15 15.98 27.47
CA VAL A 707 -7.27 15.77 26.02
C VAL A 707 -7.41 14.29 25.73
N THR A 708 -7.97 13.96 24.56
CA THR A 708 -8.06 12.57 24.12
C THR A 708 -6.83 12.22 23.29
N LYS A 709 -6.17 11.11 23.61
CA LYS A 709 -5.15 10.49 22.76
C LYS A 709 -5.78 9.32 22.01
N ILE A 710 -5.52 9.28 20.71
CA ILE A 710 -5.74 8.14 19.83
C ILE A 710 -4.35 7.58 19.50
N ASP A 711 -4.08 6.30 19.76
CA ASP A 711 -2.81 5.68 19.34
C ASP A 711 -2.77 5.44 17.81
N GLY A 712 -1.63 5.01 17.28
CA GLY A 712 -1.44 4.80 15.84
C GLY A 712 -2.33 3.72 15.21
N TYR A 713 -3.05 2.94 16.02
CA TYR A 713 -3.98 1.90 15.59
C TYR A 713 -5.42 2.18 16.05
N GLY A 714 -5.67 3.38 16.56
CA GLY A 714 -6.99 3.92 16.82
C GLY A 714 -7.59 3.57 18.19
N ASN A 715 -6.79 3.10 19.14
CA ASN A 715 -7.24 2.92 20.52
C ASN A 715 -7.25 4.25 21.27
N VAL A 716 -8.34 4.50 22.00
CA VAL A 716 -8.62 5.77 22.65
C VAL A 716 -8.21 5.73 24.13
N SER A 717 -7.56 6.79 24.58
CA SER A 717 -7.18 7.01 25.98
C SER A 717 -7.24 8.49 26.34
N THR A 718 -7.17 8.81 27.63
CA THR A 718 -7.21 10.20 28.12
C THR A 718 -5.83 10.61 28.62
N VAL A 719 -5.38 11.80 28.27
CA VAL A 719 -4.13 12.40 28.78
C VAL A 719 -4.47 13.68 29.53
N PRO A 720 -4.11 13.81 30.82
CA PRO A 720 -4.31 15.04 31.57
C PRO A 720 -3.34 16.12 31.09
N TYR A 721 -3.78 17.37 31.19
CA TYR A 721 -2.94 18.54 30.95
C TYR A 721 -3.02 19.51 32.13
N THR A 722 -1.96 20.30 32.31
CA THR A 722 -1.86 21.31 33.37
C THR A 722 -1.11 22.52 32.83
N ASN A 723 -1.54 23.72 33.21
CA ASN A 723 -1.03 24.98 32.64
C ASN A 723 -1.14 25.03 31.10
N GLY A 724 -2.22 24.45 30.56
CA GLY A 724 -2.48 24.28 29.13
C GLY A 724 -1.60 23.26 28.39
N LYS A 725 -0.73 22.51 29.10
CA LYS A 725 0.24 21.57 28.50
C LYS A 725 -0.02 20.11 28.84
N ALA A 726 -0.12 19.28 27.80
CA ALA A 726 -0.21 17.82 27.92
C ALA A 726 1.20 17.20 27.78
N THR A 727 1.59 16.35 28.73
CA THR A 727 2.85 15.59 28.63
C THR A 727 2.59 14.28 27.91
N LEU A 728 3.28 14.09 26.78
CA LEU A 728 3.15 12.96 25.89
C LEU A 728 4.40 12.07 25.97
N THR A 729 4.20 10.76 26.05
CA THR A 729 5.22 9.78 25.67
C THR A 729 5.08 9.53 24.18
N LEU A 730 6.04 10.01 23.39
CA LEU A 730 6.11 9.75 21.95
C LEU A 730 6.79 8.41 21.69
N THR A 731 6.35 7.70 20.66
CA THR A 731 7.01 6.52 20.09
C THR A 731 7.33 6.79 18.62
N GLU A 732 7.96 5.83 17.95
CA GLU A 732 8.16 5.81 16.49
C GLU A 732 6.84 5.64 15.70
N VAL A 733 5.71 5.30 16.33
CA VAL A 733 4.39 5.23 15.65
C VAL A 733 3.60 6.52 15.95
N PRO A 734 3.06 7.23 14.93
CA PRO A 734 2.26 8.42 15.14
C PRO A 734 1.07 8.21 16.09
N GLN A 735 0.87 9.14 17.02
CA GLN A 735 -0.34 9.23 17.85
C GLN A 735 -1.05 10.57 17.60
N TYR A 736 -2.36 10.62 17.80
CA TYR A 736 -3.19 11.77 17.48
C TYR A 736 -3.81 12.34 18.76
N ILE A 737 -3.50 13.60 19.07
CA ILE A 737 -3.98 14.30 20.25
C ILE A 737 -5.12 15.23 19.87
N VAL A 738 -6.31 14.96 20.40
CA VAL A 738 -7.54 15.69 20.09
C VAL A 738 -7.80 16.74 21.17
N SER A 739 -7.86 18.00 20.76
CA SER A 739 -8.07 19.17 21.62
C SER A 739 -9.08 20.15 21.03
N ASN A 740 -9.58 21.07 21.85
CA ASN A 740 -10.66 21.99 21.45
C ASN A 740 -10.18 23.43 21.17
N ASN A 741 -8.98 23.82 21.61
CA ASN A 741 -8.52 25.22 21.52
C ASN A 741 -7.78 25.48 20.20
N ALA A 742 -8.53 25.74 19.14
CA ALA A 742 -8.00 26.07 17.82
C ALA A 742 -7.14 27.35 17.80
N THR A 743 -7.39 28.32 18.68
CA THR A 743 -6.59 29.55 18.79
C THR A 743 -5.17 29.23 19.26
N VAL A 744 -5.03 28.41 20.30
CA VAL A 744 -3.73 27.95 20.82
C VAL A 744 -3.01 27.10 19.79
N ALA A 745 -3.70 26.17 19.12
CA ALA A 745 -3.09 25.33 18.09
C ALA A 745 -2.53 26.17 16.92
N LYS A 746 -3.30 27.17 16.44
CA LYS A 746 -2.86 28.11 15.39
C LYS A 746 -1.68 28.96 15.84
N ALA A 747 -1.69 29.47 17.07
CA ALA A 747 -0.59 30.29 17.61
C ALA A 747 0.73 29.51 17.80
N ASN A 748 0.67 28.17 17.86
CA ASN A 748 1.83 27.29 18.05
C ASN A 748 2.18 26.47 16.80
N SER A 749 1.66 26.81 15.61
CA SER A 749 1.93 26.09 14.37
C SER A 749 2.26 27.02 13.19
N THR A 750 3.13 26.59 12.29
CA THR A 750 3.51 27.37 11.09
C THR A 750 2.73 26.89 9.88
N VAL A 751 1.71 27.65 9.46
CA VAL A 751 0.92 27.34 8.26
C VAL A 751 1.85 27.28 7.02
N PRO A 752 1.78 26.23 6.19
CA PRO A 752 2.65 26.10 5.02
C PRO A 752 2.45 27.24 4.01
N VAL A 753 3.54 27.67 3.38
CA VAL A 753 3.55 28.77 2.40
C VAL A 753 2.58 28.48 1.25
N GLY A 754 1.69 29.42 0.94
CA GLY A 754 0.71 29.28 -0.15
C GLY A 754 -0.41 28.25 0.10
N TYR A 755 -0.52 27.68 1.30
CA TYR A 755 -1.66 26.83 1.65
C TYR A 755 -2.90 27.65 2.00
N THR A 756 -4.02 27.34 1.35
CA THR A 756 -5.31 28.08 1.47
C THR A 756 -6.44 27.27 2.09
N GLY A 757 -6.19 26.04 2.53
CA GLY A 757 -7.21 25.10 3.00
C GLY A 757 -7.61 24.04 1.96
N GLN A 758 -8.74 23.37 2.22
CA GLN A 758 -9.42 22.42 1.34
C GLN A 758 -10.47 23.08 0.45
#